data_AF-A0A0Q6TPV1-F1
#
_entry.id   AF-A0A0Q6TPV1-F1
#
_cell.length_a   1.000
_cell.length_b   1.000
_cell.length_c   1.000
_cell.angle_alpha   90.00
_cell.angle_beta   90.00
_cell.angle_gamma   90.00
#
_symmetry.space_group_name_H-M   'P 1'
#
loop_
_entity.id
_entity.type
_entity.pdbx_description
1 polymer ?
#
loop_
_entity_poly.entity_id
_entity_poly.type
_entity_poly.pdbx_seq_one_letter_code
_entity_poly.pdbx_strand_id
1 'polypeptide(L)'
;MQHLHQPAFVLLSLLVAVLGSWTALDLFRRVRTHVGRARTVWLGVAAFAMGASIWSMHFIAMLGFDPGAPVRYDPPLTALSLAVAVLATGGAFFTAAEAGAPWRRVAVAGAFMGAGICLMHYVGMAALRTAVSLGYDPRLVAFSLLIAVGASTAALVAARGERSMLWRAVAAGLLGAAIVGMHYTAMAALRLTRVEVHVSEPSGVPPLVLAFAVAAGALVILFLALAASLYDRRLDVLSALDAGRVGYWELALPHRALHVSARGREIVGVAPDAPLSQADWAAAVHPDDRERREAQLAQALADHVDYDAEYRMVRPDGQVCWINVRGRAISDARGRPTRMIGVVMDVTDRHAAFAAVAESEDRFRLIADSAPALIWMTDAQGRTVFVNRHYQVLFGRSHEEMPGPRWAGAIRPEDRPSFHREFTEAVVRQRGFMIFARVTDRQGQTLWLRCEGTPRFDSDGVFLGHTGCNVDVTEAMSAQEQQRLLINELNHRVKNTLATVQSIAAQTARRADSPEDFRDKFEARLVALSQTHNLLNRSGWKRVSLGELLGQELAPYAPEQIRVDGPVVDLSPRFAVALGLVFHELATNAAKYGALSAATGMVQVSWRLLLQPDGERRLIVHWREQGGPPVRAPIRRGFGSRLIETSLKGELGGASRMVFAPDGLDCRLDVSLNAPTALAGIASAAV
;
A
#
# COMPACT_ATOMS: atom_id res chain seq x y z
N MET A 1 -86.74 26.01 23.74
CA MET A 1 -86.07 25.76 25.03
C MET A 1 -84.58 25.99 24.82
N GLN A 2 -83.91 26.75 25.69
CA GLN A 2 -82.45 26.96 25.60
C GLN A 2 -81.72 25.70 26.09
N HIS A 3 -80.68 25.29 25.35
CA HIS A 3 -79.85 24.12 25.65
C HIS A 3 -78.92 24.43 26.83
N LEU A 4 -79.18 23.88 28.02
CA LEU A 4 -78.27 23.98 29.15
C LEU A 4 -77.31 22.79 29.12
N HIS A 5 -76.11 22.99 28.58
CA HIS A 5 -75.04 22.01 28.67
C HIS A 5 -74.37 22.08 30.04
N GLN A 6 -74.22 20.94 30.71
CA GLN A 6 -73.45 20.89 31.95
C GLN A 6 -71.95 21.07 31.63
N PRO A 7 -71.25 22.04 32.27
CA PRO A 7 -69.87 22.39 31.94
C PRO A 7 -68.89 21.21 32.16
N ALA A 8 -69.20 20.29 33.06
CA ALA A 8 -68.39 19.10 33.31
C ALA A 8 -68.23 18.19 32.06
N PHE A 9 -69.30 17.98 31.29
CA PHE A 9 -69.25 17.14 30.08
C PHE A 9 -68.60 17.85 28.89
N VAL A 10 -68.68 19.19 28.83
CA VAL A 10 -67.93 20.00 27.87
C VAL A 10 -66.43 19.86 28.11
N LEU A 11 -65.99 19.97 29.37
CA LEU A 11 -64.58 19.81 29.75
C LEU A 11 -64.07 18.38 29.51
N LEU A 12 -64.87 17.37 29.85
CA LEU A 12 -64.51 15.97 29.64
C LEU A 12 -64.41 15.62 28.15
N SER A 13 -65.36 16.07 27.32
CA SER A 13 -65.34 15.86 25.88
C SER A 13 -64.12 16.54 25.23
N LEU A 14 -63.75 17.74 25.70
CA LEU A 14 -62.51 18.42 25.30
C LEU A 14 -61.26 17.64 25.67
N LEU A 15 -61.17 17.13 26.90
CA LEU A 15 -60.03 16.33 27.35
C LEU A 15 -59.84 15.09 26.46
N VAL A 16 -60.92 14.34 26.22
CA VAL A 16 -60.90 13.14 25.36
C VAL A 16 -60.50 13.49 23.92
N ALA A 17 -61.03 14.58 23.37
CA ALA A 17 -60.70 15.03 22.02
C ALA A 17 -59.21 15.41 21.88
N VAL A 18 -58.65 16.11 22.86
CA VAL A 18 -57.24 16.54 22.87
C VAL A 18 -56.30 15.35 23.02
N LEU A 19 -56.58 14.45 23.98
CA LEU A 19 -55.77 13.24 24.21
C LEU A 19 -55.79 12.28 23.01
N GLY A 20 -56.97 12.10 22.41
CA GLY A 20 -57.15 11.33 21.18
C GLY A 20 -56.37 11.93 20.01
N SER A 21 -56.48 13.26 19.83
CA SER A 21 -55.75 14.01 18.80
C SER A 21 -54.24 13.89 18.96
N TRP A 22 -53.72 14.01 20.18
CA TRP A 22 -52.29 13.85 20.47
C TRP A 22 -51.77 12.48 20.08
N THR A 23 -52.49 11.43 20.50
CA THR A 23 -52.09 10.04 20.27
C THR A 23 -52.16 9.68 18.79
N ALA A 24 -53.24 10.09 18.11
CA ALA A 24 -53.36 9.91 16.67
C ALA A 24 -52.24 10.59 15.88
N LEU A 25 -51.90 11.85 16.23
CA LEU A 25 -50.79 12.57 15.58
C LEU A 25 -49.43 11.92 15.86
N ASP A 26 -49.20 11.39 17.06
CA ASP A 26 -47.98 10.64 17.38
C ASP A 26 -47.85 9.35 16.56
N LEU A 27 -48.92 8.57 16.50
CA LEU A 27 -48.97 7.31 15.74
C LEU A 27 -48.85 7.56 14.24
N PHE A 28 -49.52 8.59 13.73
CA PHE A 28 -49.47 8.95 12.31
C PHE A 28 -48.06 9.31 11.84
N ARG A 29 -47.23 9.90 12.71
CA ARG A 29 -45.80 10.11 12.40
C ARG A 29 -45.08 8.79 12.12
N ARG A 30 -45.39 7.73 12.87
CA ARG A 30 -44.76 6.40 12.72
C ARG A 30 -45.17 5.70 11.42
N VAL A 31 -46.37 5.98 10.93
CA VAL A 31 -46.82 5.55 9.59
C VAL A 31 -45.87 6.04 8.49
N ARG A 32 -45.25 7.22 8.67
CA ARG A 32 -44.31 7.78 7.68
C ARG A 32 -42.91 7.20 7.78
N THR A 33 -42.51 6.70 8.95
CA THR A 33 -41.17 6.13 9.18
C THR A 33 -41.09 4.65 8.83
N HIS A 34 -42.23 3.96 8.74
CA HIS A 34 -42.32 2.53 8.42
C HIS A 34 -42.73 2.27 6.97
N VAL A 35 -42.35 1.10 6.44
CA VAL A 35 -42.69 0.63 5.08
C VAL A 35 -43.44 -0.73 5.18
N GLY A 36 -44.22 -1.07 4.15
CA GLY A 36 -44.85 -2.39 4.04
C GLY A 36 -45.93 -2.65 5.10
N ARG A 37 -45.99 -3.88 5.63
CA ARG A 37 -47.06 -4.31 6.56
C ARG A 37 -47.10 -3.48 7.86
N ALA A 38 -45.95 -3.10 8.39
CA ALA A 38 -45.86 -2.28 9.61
C ALA A 38 -46.51 -0.91 9.42
N ARG A 39 -46.33 -0.28 8.24
CA ARG A 39 -46.99 0.99 7.89
C ARG A 39 -48.51 0.87 7.93
N THR A 40 -49.05 -0.21 7.35
CA THR A 40 -50.51 -0.45 7.31
C THR A 40 -51.07 -0.70 8.70
N VAL A 41 -50.36 -1.45 9.56
CA VAL A 41 -50.74 -1.67 10.96
C VAL A 41 -50.79 -0.36 11.72
N TRP A 42 -49.72 0.46 11.65
CA TRP A 42 -49.69 1.76 12.33
C TRP A 42 -50.78 2.71 11.83
N LEU A 43 -51.09 2.65 10.53
CA LEU A 43 -52.17 3.45 9.96
C LEU A 43 -53.54 3.03 10.51
N GLY A 44 -53.79 1.72 10.62
CA GLY A 44 -54.99 1.19 11.25
C GLY A 44 -55.12 1.61 12.72
N VAL A 45 -54.03 1.50 13.49
CA VAL A 45 -54.01 1.89 14.91
C VAL A 45 -54.24 3.39 15.08
N ALA A 46 -53.60 4.22 14.25
CA ALA A 46 -53.80 5.68 14.27
C ALA A 46 -55.23 6.08 13.92
N ALA A 47 -55.80 5.48 12.87
CA ALA A 47 -57.16 5.72 12.41
C ALA A 47 -58.18 5.31 13.48
N PHE A 48 -58.01 4.14 14.06
CA PHE A 48 -58.88 3.64 15.11
C PHE A 48 -58.82 4.51 16.38
N ALA A 49 -57.61 4.89 16.82
CA ALA A 49 -57.45 5.78 17.98
C ALA A 49 -58.13 7.14 17.75
N MET A 50 -57.95 7.75 16.57
CA MET A 50 -58.57 9.03 16.23
C MET A 50 -60.10 8.91 16.11
N GLY A 51 -60.59 7.96 15.32
CA GLY A 51 -62.01 7.73 15.09
C GLY A 51 -62.77 7.39 16.37
N ALA A 52 -62.24 6.49 17.20
CA ALA A 52 -62.83 6.15 18.49
C ALA A 52 -62.84 7.33 19.46
N SER A 53 -61.82 8.21 19.44
CA SER A 53 -61.77 9.40 20.30
C SER A 53 -62.80 10.45 19.90
N ILE A 54 -62.95 10.73 18.60
CA ILE A 54 -63.96 11.67 18.09
C ILE A 54 -65.37 11.13 18.38
N TRP A 55 -65.60 9.84 18.13
CA TRP A 55 -66.85 9.17 18.44
C TRP A 55 -67.17 9.23 19.93
N SER A 56 -66.19 8.95 20.79
CA SER A 56 -66.37 8.99 22.25
C SER A 56 -66.66 10.39 22.77
N MET A 57 -65.95 11.39 22.24
CA MET A 57 -66.21 12.80 22.53
C MET A 57 -67.68 13.14 22.27
N HIS A 58 -68.24 12.72 21.12
CA HIS A 58 -69.64 12.99 20.76
C HIS A 58 -70.63 12.44 21.81
N PHE A 59 -70.53 11.16 22.18
CA PHE A 59 -71.47 10.56 23.14
C PHE A 59 -71.30 11.06 24.57
N ILE A 60 -70.06 11.43 24.96
CA ILE A 60 -69.82 12.09 26.24
C ILE A 60 -70.47 13.47 26.26
N ALA A 61 -70.31 14.26 25.19
CA ALA A 61 -70.91 15.59 25.10
C ALA A 61 -72.45 15.52 25.08
N MET A 62 -73.02 14.47 24.49
CA MET A 62 -74.46 14.20 24.50
C MET A 62 -75.03 13.84 25.88
N LEU A 63 -74.23 13.48 26.89
CA LEU A 63 -74.71 13.36 28.28
C LEU A 63 -75.19 14.71 28.84
N GLY A 64 -74.59 15.80 28.38
CA GLY A 64 -75.00 17.16 28.72
C GLY A 64 -76.15 17.68 27.87
N PHE A 65 -76.80 16.85 27.06
CA PHE A 65 -77.95 17.24 26.24
C PHE A 65 -79.24 16.69 26.84
N ASP A 66 -80.16 17.60 27.16
CA ASP A 66 -81.50 17.26 27.65
C ASP A 66 -82.57 17.81 26.67
N PRO A 67 -83.22 16.95 25.88
CA PRO A 67 -84.32 17.36 24.99
C PRO A 67 -85.65 17.54 25.73
N GLY A 68 -85.71 17.34 27.05
CA GLY A 68 -86.93 17.39 27.85
C GLY A 68 -87.83 16.16 27.69
N ALA A 69 -87.27 15.04 27.22
CA ALA A 69 -87.94 13.74 27.05
C ALA A 69 -86.92 12.60 27.24
N PRO A 70 -87.35 11.37 27.63
CA PRO A 70 -86.44 10.22 27.73
C PRO A 70 -85.68 9.97 26.42
N VAL A 71 -84.40 9.63 26.57
CA VAL A 71 -83.46 9.41 25.46
C VAL A 71 -82.87 8.02 25.56
N ARG A 72 -82.84 7.29 24.44
CA ARG A 72 -82.05 6.06 24.28
C ARG A 72 -81.34 6.02 22.94
N TYR A 73 -80.32 5.18 22.81
CA TYR A 73 -79.56 5.02 21.57
C TYR A 73 -79.80 3.68 20.89
N ASP A 74 -79.90 3.72 19.56
CA ASP A 74 -79.92 2.56 18.67
C ASP A 74 -78.52 1.95 18.52
N PRO A 75 -78.28 0.69 18.95
CA PRO A 75 -76.94 0.10 18.90
C PRO A 75 -76.35 -0.03 17.48
N PRO A 76 -77.09 -0.49 16.45
CA PRO A 76 -76.57 -0.54 15.08
C PRO A 76 -76.09 0.81 14.53
N LEU A 77 -76.90 1.87 14.67
CA LEU A 77 -76.51 3.21 14.19
C LEU A 77 -75.37 3.81 15.02
N THR A 78 -75.31 3.50 16.32
CA THR A 78 -74.22 3.89 17.20
C THR A 78 -72.90 3.21 16.80
N ALA A 79 -72.94 1.94 16.42
CA ALA A 79 -71.77 1.22 15.90
C ALA A 79 -71.38 1.72 14.49
N LEU A 80 -72.37 2.04 13.64
CA LEU A 80 -72.13 2.60 12.32
C LEU A 80 -71.43 3.95 12.40
N SER A 81 -71.80 4.82 13.34
CA SER A 81 -71.13 6.11 13.52
C SER A 81 -69.65 5.95 13.91
N LEU A 82 -69.30 4.95 14.72
CA LEU A 82 -67.89 4.59 15.00
C LEU A 82 -67.16 4.16 13.72
N ALA A 83 -67.76 3.26 12.94
CA ALA A 83 -67.16 2.77 11.70
C ALA A 83 -66.90 3.92 10.71
N VAL A 84 -67.85 4.85 10.58
CA VAL A 84 -67.69 6.06 9.77
C VAL A 84 -66.49 6.90 10.24
N ALA A 85 -66.35 7.12 11.55
CA ALA A 85 -65.24 7.88 12.11
C ALA A 85 -63.88 7.24 11.80
N VAL A 86 -63.76 5.93 12.00
CA VAL A 86 -62.52 5.17 11.80
C VAL A 86 -62.14 5.09 10.32
N LEU A 87 -63.12 4.83 9.42
CA LEU A 87 -62.86 4.75 7.99
C LEU A 87 -62.50 6.11 7.39
N ALA A 88 -63.19 7.18 7.81
CA ALA A 88 -62.90 8.52 7.35
C ALA A 88 -61.49 8.98 7.76
N THR A 89 -61.12 8.76 9.03
CA THR A 89 -59.78 9.07 9.54
C THR A 89 -58.71 8.20 8.89
N GLY A 90 -58.97 6.91 8.67
CA GLY A 90 -58.05 6.00 8.00
C GLY A 90 -57.79 6.35 6.54
N GLY A 91 -58.83 6.67 5.76
CA GLY A 91 -58.68 7.14 4.38
C GLY A 91 -57.92 8.46 4.29
N ALA A 92 -58.18 9.38 5.22
CA ALA A 92 -57.47 10.65 5.30
C ALA A 92 -55.99 10.48 5.67
N PHE A 93 -55.68 9.62 6.63
CA PHE A 93 -54.30 9.28 6.98
C PHE A 93 -53.59 8.58 5.82
N PHE A 94 -54.24 7.63 5.14
CA PHE A 94 -53.66 6.96 3.99
C PHE A 94 -53.26 7.93 2.88
N THR A 95 -54.17 8.84 2.53
CA THR A 95 -53.95 9.87 1.51
C THR A 95 -52.94 10.93 1.93
N ALA A 96 -52.81 11.23 3.22
CA ALA A 96 -51.87 12.22 3.74
C ALA A 96 -50.49 11.64 4.12
N ALA A 97 -50.34 10.31 4.24
CA ALA A 97 -49.14 9.65 4.77
C ALA A 97 -47.94 9.62 3.81
N GLU A 98 -48.13 9.89 2.52
CA GLU A 98 -47.01 9.95 1.57
C GLU A 98 -46.10 11.16 1.82
N ALA A 99 -44.80 10.89 1.96
CA ALA A 99 -43.77 11.92 2.05
C ALA A 99 -43.78 12.78 0.78
N GLY A 100 -43.85 14.11 0.94
CA GLY A 100 -43.84 15.05 -0.20
C GLY A 100 -45.17 15.23 -0.95
N ALA A 101 -46.28 14.62 -0.50
CA ALA A 101 -47.56 14.79 -1.20
C ALA A 101 -47.96 16.29 -1.28
N PRO A 102 -48.46 16.79 -2.42
CA PRO A 102 -48.77 18.21 -2.60
C PRO A 102 -49.86 18.68 -1.64
N TRP A 103 -49.88 19.97 -1.30
CA TRP A 103 -50.86 20.56 -0.37
C TRP A 103 -52.32 20.24 -0.76
N ARG A 104 -52.58 20.13 -2.08
CA ARG A 104 -53.90 19.75 -2.62
C ARG A 104 -54.37 18.38 -2.14
N ARG A 105 -53.47 17.39 -2.03
CA ARG A 105 -53.81 16.06 -1.50
C ARG A 105 -54.16 16.14 -0.01
N VAL A 106 -53.51 17.00 0.76
CA VAL A 106 -53.86 17.22 2.18
C VAL A 106 -55.21 17.89 2.32
N ALA A 107 -55.50 18.87 1.48
CA ALA A 107 -56.78 19.55 1.48
C ALA A 107 -57.90 18.54 1.16
N VAL A 108 -57.70 17.65 0.19
CA VAL A 108 -58.65 16.55 -0.11
C VAL A 108 -58.79 15.59 1.06
N ALA A 109 -57.68 15.15 1.67
CA ALA A 109 -57.68 14.28 2.84
C ALA A 109 -58.40 14.92 4.04
N GLY A 110 -58.16 16.20 4.28
CA GLY A 110 -58.77 16.98 5.35
C GLY A 110 -60.26 17.23 5.11
N ALA A 111 -60.66 17.49 3.85
CA ALA A 111 -62.07 17.57 3.47
C ALA A 111 -62.79 16.24 3.67
N PHE A 112 -62.18 15.12 3.27
CA PHE A 112 -62.73 13.79 3.48
C PHE A 112 -62.88 13.45 4.96
N MET A 113 -61.85 13.70 5.78
CA MET A 113 -61.90 13.50 7.22
C MET A 113 -62.97 14.38 7.89
N GLY A 114 -63.02 15.66 7.54
CA GLY A 114 -63.98 16.61 8.10
C GLY A 114 -65.43 16.26 7.74
N ALA A 115 -65.68 15.86 6.49
CA ALA A 115 -66.99 15.36 6.06
C ALA A 115 -67.38 14.09 6.81
N GLY A 116 -66.43 13.16 7.02
CA GLY A 116 -66.66 11.94 7.79
C GLY A 116 -66.94 12.19 9.28
N ILE A 117 -66.25 13.14 9.91
CA ILE A 117 -66.52 13.56 11.30
C ILE A 117 -67.93 14.14 11.42
N CYS A 118 -68.29 15.00 10.48
CA CYS A 118 -69.62 15.60 10.40
C CYS A 118 -70.71 14.52 10.21
N LEU A 119 -70.48 13.59 9.27
CA LEU A 119 -71.36 12.44 9.04
C LEU A 119 -71.49 11.56 10.29
N MET A 120 -70.39 11.25 10.98
CA MET A 120 -70.42 10.50 12.23
C MET A 120 -71.33 11.18 13.25
N HIS A 121 -71.22 12.50 13.42
CA HIS A 121 -72.04 13.26 14.34
C HIS A 121 -73.54 13.13 14.01
N TYR A 122 -73.92 13.33 12.74
CA TYR A 122 -75.34 13.22 12.36
C TYR A 122 -75.88 11.78 12.36
N VAL A 123 -75.05 10.77 12.08
CA VAL A 123 -75.43 9.36 12.30
C VAL A 123 -75.59 9.07 13.79
N GLY A 124 -74.74 9.66 14.65
CA GLY A 124 -74.90 9.60 16.11
C GLY A 124 -76.19 10.26 16.59
N MET A 125 -76.57 11.41 16.01
CA MET A 125 -77.86 12.04 16.27
C MET A 125 -79.04 11.22 15.72
N ALA A 126 -78.89 10.57 14.58
CA ALA A 126 -79.91 9.66 14.03
C ALA A 126 -80.10 8.39 14.87
N ALA A 127 -79.07 7.99 15.64
CA ALA A 127 -79.17 6.90 16.61
C ALA A 127 -80.01 7.29 17.85
N LEU A 128 -80.27 8.58 18.07
CA LEU A 128 -81.03 9.10 19.20
C LEU A 128 -82.53 8.77 19.03
N ARG A 129 -83.06 7.95 19.93
CA ARG A 129 -84.50 7.67 20.04
C ARG A 129 -85.10 8.50 21.18
N THR A 130 -85.99 9.41 20.83
CA THR A 130 -86.68 10.30 21.76
C THR A 130 -88.08 10.65 21.25
N ALA A 131 -88.98 11.10 22.12
CA ALA A 131 -90.35 11.49 21.79
C ALA A 131 -90.47 12.90 21.16
N VAL A 132 -89.34 13.47 20.74
CA VAL A 132 -89.25 14.81 20.14
C VAL A 132 -88.73 14.67 18.72
N SER A 133 -89.36 15.36 17.77
CA SER A 133 -88.87 15.40 16.40
C SER A 133 -87.67 16.34 16.31
N LEU A 134 -86.62 15.86 15.64
CA LEU A 134 -85.36 16.58 15.44
C LEU A 134 -85.34 17.22 14.05
N GLY A 135 -85.31 18.55 14.00
CA GLY A 135 -85.03 19.34 12.80
C GLY A 135 -83.64 19.99 12.85
N TYR A 136 -83.13 20.43 11.71
CA TYR A 136 -81.81 21.07 11.63
C TYR A 136 -81.85 22.39 10.86
N ASP A 137 -81.12 23.39 11.33
CA ASP A 137 -80.88 24.62 10.59
C ASP A 137 -79.76 24.41 9.55
N PRO A 138 -80.06 24.46 8.24
CA PRO A 138 -79.08 24.18 7.20
C PRO A 138 -77.83 25.08 7.26
N ARG A 139 -77.95 26.31 7.77
CA ARG A 139 -76.83 27.26 7.85
C ARG A 139 -75.81 26.83 8.90
N LEU A 140 -76.29 26.40 10.07
CA LEU A 140 -75.43 25.94 11.16
C LEU A 140 -74.86 24.54 10.88
N VAL A 141 -75.62 23.68 10.18
CA VAL A 141 -75.10 22.41 9.65
C VAL A 141 -73.93 22.66 8.70
N ALA A 142 -74.10 23.55 7.71
CA ALA A 142 -73.04 23.91 6.78
C ALA A 142 -71.83 24.54 7.50
N PHE A 143 -72.06 25.38 8.51
CA PHE A 143 -70.99 25.96 9.31
C PHE A 143 -70.22 24.92 10.13
N SER A 144 -70.91 23.96 10.75
CA SER A 144 -70.26 22.84 11.46
C SER A 144 -69.37 22.00 10.52
N LEU A 145 -69.81 21.78 9.27
CA LEU A 145 -69.01 21.09 8.25
C LEU A 145 -67.75 21.88 7.88
N LEU A 146 -67.84 23.21 7.74
CA LEU A 146 -66.67 24.06 7.48
C LEU A 146 -65.65 23.99 8.61
N ILE A 147 -66.11 24.01 9.88
CA ILE A 147 -65.23 23.83 11.05
C ILE A 147 -64.56 22.45 10.98
N ALA A 148 -65.32 21.38 10.70
CA ALA A 148 -64.80 20.02 10.62
C ALA A 148 -63.69 19.88 9.57
N VAL A 149 -63.92 20.40 8.37
CA VAL A 149 -62.97 20.37 7.24
C VAL A 149 -61.74 21.22 7.53
N GLY A 150 -61.93 22.44 8.05
CA GLY A 150 -60.82 23.33 8.42
C GLY A 150 -59.92 22.71 9.49
N ALA A 151 -60.52 22.22 10.58
CA ALA A 151 -59.81 21.56 11.68
C ALA A 151 -59.04 20.32 11.21
N SER A 152 -59.71 19.47 10.43
CA SER A 152 -59.13 18.24 9.88
C SER A 152 -57.95 18.51 8.95
N THR A 153 -58.08 19.52 8.09
CA THR A 153 -56.99 19.94 7.18
C THR A 153 -55.82 20.51 7.97
N ALA A 154 -56.08 21.39 8.94
CA ALA A 154 -55.05 21.97 9.79
C ALA A 154 -54.29 20.89 10.59
N ALA A 155 -54.99 19.88 11.09
CA ALA A 155 -54.37 18.74 11.78
C ALA A 155 -53.42 17.94 10.89
N LEU A 156 -53.84 17.58 9.68
CA LEU A 156 -53.01 16.84 8.74
C LEU A 156 -51.80 17.67 8.28
N VAL A 157 -51.95 19.00 8.14
CA VAL A 157 -50.83 19.91 7.89
C VAL A 157 -49.87 19.95 9.07
N ALA A 158 -50.38 20.06 10.30
CA ALA A 158 -49.55 20.05 11.51
C ALA A 158 -48.80 18.72 11.68
N ALA A 159 -49.41 17.60 11.28
CA ALA A 159 -48.80 16.27 11.32
C ALA A 159 -47.64 16.09 10.33
N ARG A 160 -47.54 16.95 9.30
CA ARG A 160 -46.47 16.87 8.29
C ARG A 160 -45.15 17.46 8.76
N GLY A 161 -45.19 18.53 9.54
CA GLY A 161 -43.97 19.20 10.01
C GLY A 161 -43.28 18.42 11.12
N GLU A 162 -41.98 18.16 10.98
CA GLU A 162 -41.13 17.81 12.12
C GLU A 162 -40.93 19.08 12.96
N ARG A 163 -41.81 19.26 13.95
CA ARG A 163 -41.70 20.33 14.93
C ARG A 163 -41.66 19.74 16.33
N SER A 164 -41.14 20.54 17.25
CA SER A 164 -40.93 20.21 18.66
C SER A 164 -42.16 19.57 19.33
N MET A 165 -41.92 18.87 20.44
CA MET A 165 -42.99 18.31 21.27
C MET A 165 -44.05 19.36 21.65
N LEU A 166 -43.63 20.61 21.87
CA LEU A 166 -44.49 21.75 22.15
C LEU A 166 -45.46 22.05 21.00
N TRP A 167 -44.98 22.09 19.76
CA TRP A 167 -45.83 22.36 18.59
C TRP A 167 -46.93 21.29 18.45
N ARG A 168 -46.59 20.04 18.71
CA ARG A 168 -47.55 18.93 18.68
C ARG A 168 -48.61 19.06 19.77
N ALA A 169 -48.23 19.54 20.95
CA ALA A 169 -49.16 19.74 22.05
C ALA A 169 -50.17 20.82 21.69
N VAL A 170 -49.68 21.92 21.11
CA VAL A 170 -50.51 23.01 20.59
C VAL A 170 -51.43 22.53 19.46
N ALA A 171 -50.91 21.77 18.49
CA ALA A 171 -51.71 21.24 17.39
C ALA A 171 -52.82 20.27 17.86
N ALA A 172 -52.51 19.38 18.81
CA ALA A 172 -53.48 18.48 19.41
C ALA A 172 -54.55 19.23 20.21
N GLY A 173 -54.14 20.27 20.96
CA GLY A 173 -55.04 21.16 21.68
C GLY A 173 -56.02 21.89 20.76
N LEU A 174 -55.51 22.51 19.70
CA LEU A 174 -56.33 23.21 18.69
C LEU A 174 -57.28 22.26 17.96
N LEU A 175 -56.80 21.07 17.57
CA LEU A 175 -57.64 20.06 16.93
C LEU A 175 -58.76 19.59 17.85
N GLY A 176 -58.43 19.23 19.10
CA GLY A 176 -59.43 18.83 20.09
C GLY A 176 -60.50 19.91 20.34
N ALA A 177 -60.08 21.17 20.50
CA ALA A 177 -60.98 22.30 20.66
C ALA A 177 -61.89 22.50 19.43
N ALA A 178 -61.35 22.33 18.22
CA ALA A 178 -62.12 22.49 16.99
C ALA A 178 -63.13 21.35 16.75
N ILE A 179 -62.79 20.11 17.11
CA ILE A 179 -63.73 18.96 17.04
C ILE A 179 -64.89 19.17 18.03
N VAL A 180 -64.58 19.61 19.26
CA VAL A 180 -65.61 19.96 20.25
C VAL A 180 -66.46 21.14 19.77
N GLY A 181 -65.82 22.20 19.25
CA GLY A 181 -66.51 23.36 18.69
C GLY A 181 -67.45 22.99 17.53
N MET A 182 -67.02 22.08 16.65
CA MET A 182 -67.86 21.52 15.60
C MET A 182 -69.09 20.81 16.18
N HIS A 183 -68.90 19.94 17.18
CA HIS A 183 -70.00 19.21 17.80
C HIS A 183 -71.04 20.16 18.43
N TYR A 184 -70.62 21.14 19.22
CA TYR A 184 -71.56 22.10 19.84
C TYR A 184 -72.20 23.03 18.81
N THR A 185 -71.52 23.36 17.71
CA THR A 185 -72.12 24.09 16.59
C THR A 185 -73.21 23.27 15.91
N ALA A 186 -72.99 21.97 15.72
CA ALA A 186 -73.98 21.07 15.16
C ALA A 186 -75.17 20.85 16.12
N MET A 187 -74.92 20.79 17.43
CA MET A 187 -75.99 20.78 18.45
C MET A 187 -76.80 22.07 18.44
N ALA A 188 -76.16 23.24 18.24
CA ALA A 188 -76.86 24.52 18.11
C ALA A 188 -77.73 24.61 16.84
N ALA A 189 -77.47 23.77 15.82
CA ALA A 189 -78.30 23.66 14.64
C ALA A 189 -79.63 22.94 14.89
N LEU A 190 -79.76 22.23 16.02
CA LEU A 190 -80.90 21.39 16.33
C LEU A 190 -82.15 22.20 16.68
N ARG A 191 -83.27 21.87 16.06
CA ARG A 191 -84.60 22.42 16.38
C ARG A 191 -85.48 21.30 16.89
N LEU A 192 -86.02 21.47 18.09
CA LEU A 192 -86.85 20.48 18.77
C LEU A 192 -88.33 20.82 18.61
N THR A 193 -89.11 19.92 18.01
CA THR A 193 -90.57 20.02 17.95
C THR A 193 -91.20 18.85 18.72
N ARG A 194 -91.98 19.16 19.77
CA ARG A 194 -92.70 18.12 20.52
C ARG A 194 -93.81 17.54 19.66
N VAL A 195 -93.90 16.21 19.66
CA VAL A 195 -95.00 15.49 19.02
C VAL A 195 -95.91 14.98 20.13
N GLU A 196 -97.17 15.46 20.18
CA GLU A 196 -98.17 15.01 21.15
C GLU A 196 -98.71 13.63 20.77
N VAL A 197 -97.95 12.57 21.06
CA VAL A 197 -98.44 11.20 21.03
C VAL A 197 -97.92 10.48 22.27
N HIS A 198 -98.78 9.72 22.97
CA HIS A 198 -98.37 8.82 24.05
C HIS A 198 -97.45 7.73 23.47
N VAL A 199 -96.14 7.83 23.70
CA VAL A 199 -95.16 6.83 23.23
C VAL A 199 -94.70 5.97 24.41
N SER A 200 -94.79 4.64 24.24
CA SER A 200 -94.13 3.65 25.10
C SER A 200 -92.63 3.96 25.26
N GLU A 201 -92.00 3.56 26.37
CA GLU A 201 -90.57 3.82 26.58
C GLU A 201 -89.73 3.43 25.34
N PRO A 202 -88.89 4.33 24.81
CA PRO A 202 -88.06 4.01 23.64
C PRO A 202 -87.10 2.86 23.98
N SER A 203 -87.02 1.84 23.12
CA SER A 203 -86.06 0.74 23.23
C SER A 203 -84.64 1.19 22.88
N GLY A 204 -83.62 0.74 23.62
CA GLY A 204 -82.21 1.06 23.31
C GLY A 204 -81.34 1.18 24.55
N VAL A 205 -80.10 1.62 24.36
CA VAL A 205 -79.11 1.78 25.43
C VAL A 205 -79.27 3.15 26.11
N PRO A 206 -79.31 3.22 27.46
CA PRO A 206 -79.33 4.49 28.17
C PRO A 206 -78.06 5.33 27.88
N PRO A 207 -78.16 6.67 27.75
CA PRO A 207 -77.05 7.56 27.48
C PRO A 207 -75.87 7.39 28.45
N LEU A 208 -76.17 7.25 29.74
CA LEU A 208 -75.15 7.10 30.79
C LEU A 208 -74.33 5.81 30.61
N VAL A 209 -75.01 4.68 30.38
CA VAL A 209 -74.37 3.38 30.16
C VAL A 209 -73.51 3.41 28.90
N LEU A 210 -74.05 3.97 27.81
CA LEU A 210 -73.32 4.11 26.55
C LEU A 210 -72.08 4.99 26.72
N ALA A 211 -72.22 6.18 27.28
CA ALA A 211 -71.10 7.10 27.45
C ALA A 211 -69.99 6.55 28.34
N PHE A 212 -70.32 5.83 29.42
CA PHE A 212 -69.31 5.15 30.24
C PHE A 212 -68.61 4.02 29.49
N ALA A 213 -69.36 3.14 28.79
CA ALA A 213 -68.78 2.05 28.01
C ALA A 213 -67.84 2.58 26.92
N VAL A 214 -68.27 3.64 26.24
CA VAL A 214 -67.53 4.30 25.17
C VAL A 214 -66.28 5.02 25.71
N ALA A 215 -66.40 5.78 26.79
CA ALA A 215 -65.28 6.46 27.43
C ALA A 215 -64.23 5.47 27.96
N ALA A 216 -64.66 4.39 28.62
CA ALA A 216 -63.76 3.35 29.13
C ALA A 216 -63.05 2.63 28.00
N GLY A 217 -63.77 2.26 26.93
CA GLY A 217 -63.18 1.64 25.74
C GLY A 217 -62.12 2.54 25.09
N ALA A 218 -62.44 3.82 24.89
CA ALA A 218 -61.51 4.79 24.30
C ALA A 218 -60.24 4.99 25.14
N LEU A 219 -60.36 5.04 26.47
CA LEU A 219 -59.22 5.19 27.38
C LEU A 219 -58.27 3.98 27.29
N VAL A 220 -58.81 2.76 27.26
CA VAL A 220 -58.01 1.52 27.12
C VAL A 220 -57.28 1.50 25.77
N ILE A 221 -57.98 1.85 24.68
CA ILE A 221 -57.38 1.92 23.34
C ILE A 221 -56.24 2.94 23.32
N LEU A 222 -56.46 4.12 23.92
CA LEU A 222 -55.45 5.18 23.98
C LEU A 222 -54.21 4.73 24.77
N PHE A 223 -54.42 4.04 25.89
CA PHE A 223 -53.33 3.51 26.71
C PHE A 223 -52.51 2.46 25.95
N LEU A 224 -53.16 1.49 25.31
CA LEU A 224 -52.49 0.47 24.49
C LEU A 224 -51.73 1.08 23.31
N ALA A 225 -52.33 2.06 22.64
CA ALA A 225 -51.69 2.81 21.56
C ALA A 225 -50.44 3.55 22.04
N LEU A 226 -50.49 4.20 23.21
CA LEU A 226 -49.35 4.88 23.81
C LEU A 226 -48.25 3.88 24.23
N ALA A 227 -48.62 2.75 24.82
CA ALA A 227 -47.68 1.69 25.20
C ALA A 227 -46.97 1.10 23.98
N ALA A 228 -47.70 0.80 22.91
CA ALA A 228 -47.15 0.33 21.64
C ALA A 228 -46.18 1.37 21.04
N SER A 229 -46.56 2.66 21.08
CA SER A 229 -45.71 3.77 20.65
C SER A 229 -44.39 3.84 21.46
N LEU A 230 -44.45 3.73 22.79
CA LEU A 230 -43.25 3.74 23.62
C LEU A 230 -42.35 2.54 23.37
N TYR A 231 -42.93 1.36 23.14
CA TYR A 231 -42.19 0.14 22.87
C TYR A 231 -41.44 0.18 21.54
N ASP A 232 -42.10 0.64 20.47
CA ASP A 232 -41.52 0.80 19.13
C ASP A 232 -40.32 1.78 19.15
N ARG A 233 -40.45 2.90 19.87
CA ARG A 233 -39.34 3.86 20.03
C ARG A 233 -38.12 3.24 20.73
N ARG A 234 -38.35 2.34 21.68
CA ARG A 234 -37.27 1.63 22.38
C ARG A 234 -36.57 0.65 21.45
N LEU A 235 -37.32 -0.09 20.64
CA LEU A 235 -36.77 -1.06 19.68
C LEU A 235 -35.92 -0.41 18.59
N ASP A 236 -36.32 0.74 18.06
CA ASP A 236 -35.55 1.47 17.04
C ASP A 236 -34.16 1.85 17.54
N VAL A 237 -34.07 2.37 18.77
CA VAL A 237 -32.80 2.77 19.38
C VAL A 237 -31.89 1.55 19.61
N LEU A 238 -32.46 0.45 20.11
CA LEU A 238 -31.71 -0.80 20.31
C LEU A 238 -31.23 -1.37 18.97
N SER A 239 -32.07 -1.39 17.95
CA SER A 239 -31.73 -1.88 16.61
C SER A 239 -30.64 -1.05 15.95
N ALA A 240 -30.65 0.28 16.14
CA ALA A 240 -29.60 1.17 15.65
C ALA A 240 -28.25 0.91 16.34
N LEU A 241 -28.25 0.66 17.65
CA LEU A 241 -27.04 0.27 18.38
C LEU A 241 -26.51 -1.09 17.93
N ASP A 242 -27.39 -2.08 17.74
CA ASP A 242 -27.03 -3.40 17.26
C ASP A 242 -26.46 -3.37 15.83
N ALA A 243 -27.05 -2.57 14.94
CA ALA A 243 -26.55 -2.39 13.57
C ALA A 243 -25.13 -1.77 13.55
N GLY A 244 -24.85 -0.83 14.46
CA GLY A 244 -23.50 -0.28 14.67
C GLY A 244 -22.56 -1.24 15.40
N ARG A 245 -23.00 -2.45 15.76
CA ARG A 245 -22.28 -3.41 16.61
C ARG A 245 -21.86 -2.80 17.96
N VAL A 246 -22.61 -1.83 18.45
CA VAL A 246 -22.30 -1.02 19.62
C VAL A 246 -22.98 -1.61 20.86
N GLY A 247 -22.21 -1.85 21.92
CA GLY A 247 -22.76 -2.14 23.25
C GLY A 247 -23.14 -0.86 23.97
N TYR A 248 -24.11 -0.91 24.89
CA TYR A 248 -24.39 0.20 25.80
C TYR A 248 -24.14 -0.21 27.25
N TRP A 249 -23.81 0.77 28.07
CA TRP A 249 -23.56 0.56 29.49
C TRP A 249 -24.16 1.68 30.32
N GLU A 250 -24.50 1.34 31.55
CA GLU A 250 -24.99 2.26 32.56
C GLU A 250 -24.24 1.98 33.87
N LEU A 251 -23.71 3.02 34.49
CA LEU A 251 -23.01 2.96 35.76
C LEU A 251 -23.78 3.80 36.77
N ALA A 252 -24.48 3.17 37.71
CA ALA A 252 -25.15 3.87 38.80
C ALA A 252 -24.14 4.35 39.84
N LEU A 253 -24.28 5.59 40.32
CA LEU A 253 -23.42 6.21 41.32
C LEU A 253 -24.22 6.52 42.60
N PRO A 254 -23.57 6.57 43.77
CA PRO A 254 -22.13 6.37 44.02
C PRO A 254 -21.69 4.89 44.09
N HIS A 255 -22.64 3.96 44.19
CA HIS A 255 -22.38 2.53 44.44
C HIS A 255 -21.66 1.78 43.30
N ARG A 256 -21.40 2.44 42.16
CA ARG A 256 -20.72 1.90 40.96
C ARG A 256 -21.32 0.58 40.46
N ALA A 257 -22.64 0.46 40.51
CA ALA A 257 -23.32 -0.69 39.92
C ALA A 257 -23.31 -0.56 38.40
N LEU A 258 -22.59 -1.46 37.74
CA LEU A 258 -22.42 -1.48 36.29
C LEU A 258 -23.46 -2.42 35.66
N HIS A 259 -24.17 -1.91 34.68
CA HIS A 259 -24.98 -2.68 33.75
C HIS A 259 -24.37 -2.54 32.36
N VAL A 260 -24.14 -3.66 31.67
CA VAL A 260 -23.67 -3.68 30.29
C VAL A 260 -24.63 -4.53 29.47
N SER A 261 -24.99 -4.04 28.28
CA SER A 261 -25.86 -4.76 27.34
C SER A 261 -25.25 -6.08 26.88
N ALA A 262 -26.08 -6.99 26.36
CA ALA A 262 -25.61 -8.27 25.82
C ALA A 262 -24.48 -8.07 24.78
N ARG A 263 -24.65 -7.13 23.86
CA ARG A 263 -23.62 -6.79 22.87
C ARG A 263 -22.33 -6.27 23.50
N GLY A 264 -22.43 -5.42 24.53
CA GLY A 264 -21.24 -4.92 25.24
C GLY A 264 -20.48 -6.02 25.97
N ARG A 265 -21.19 -7.03 26.48
CA ARG A 265 -20.60 -8.24 27.09
C ARG A 265 -19.91 -9.12 26.04
N GLU A 266 -20.53 -9.31 24.87
CA GLU A 266 -19.93 -10.05 23.75
C GLU A 266 -18.60 -9.44 23.29
N ILE A 267 -18.51 -8.11 23.19
CA ILE A 267 -17.27 -7.39 22.80
C ILE A 267 -16.09 -7.76 23.70
N VAL A 268 -16.35 -7.91 25.00
CA VAL A 268 -15.33 -8.26 26.01
C VAL A 268 -15.28 -9.76 26.32
N GLY A 269 -15.98 -10.59 25.56
CA GLY A 269 -15.96 -12.06 25.70
C GLY A 269 -16.66 -12.59 26.96
N VAL A 270 -17.54 -11.81 27.57
CA VAL A 270 -18.30 -12.20 28.78
C VAL A 270 -19.66 -12.77 28.38
N ALA A 271 -20.05 -13.88 29.01
CA ALA A 271 -21.34 -14.50 28.74
C ALA A 271 -22.53 -13.58 29.14
N PRO A 272 -23.67 -13.63 28.43
CA PRO A 272 -24.80 -12.72 28.67
C PRO A 272 -25.29 -12.70 30.13
N ASP A 273 -25.32 -13.86 30.79
CA ASP A 273 -25.84 -14.02 32.15
C ASP A 273 -24.75 -14.03 33.24
N ALA A 274 -23.47 -13.89 32.87
CA ALA A 274 -22.39 -13.87 33.85
C ALA A 274 -22.46 -12.61 34.74
N PRO A 275 -22.14 -12.69 36.04
CA PRO A 275 -21.99 -11.50 36.85
C PRO A 275 -20.86 -10.63 36.28
N LEU A 276 -21.12 -9.34 36.11
CA LEU A 276 -20.15 -8.37 35.60
C LEU A 276 -20.30 -7.07 36.40
N SER A 277 -19.44 -6.89 37.40
CA SER A 277 -19.36 -5.66 38.20
C SER A 277 -18.40 -4.64 37.57
N GLN A 278 -18.41 -3.41 38.11
CA GLN A 278 -17.43 -2.41 37.71
C GLN A 278 -15.99 -2.80 38.07
N ALA A 279 -15.81 -3.55 39.17
CA ALA A 279 -14.52 -4.07 39.58
C ALA A 279 -14.01 -5.15 38.61
N ASP A 280 -14.90 -6.05 38.16
CA ASP A 280 -14.56 -7.06 37.16
C ASP A 280 -14.16 -6.42 35.83
N TRP A 281 -14.90 -5.39 35.40
CA TRP A 281 -14.53 -4.60 34.22
C TRP A 281 -13.15 -3.95 34.37
N ALA A 282 -12.86 -3.34 35.52
CA ALA A 282 -11.56 -2.71 35.78
C ALA A 282 -10.41 -3.74 35.83
N ALA A 283 -10.66 -4.92 36.38
CA ALA A 283 -9.68 -6.02 36.41
C ALA A 283 -9.38 -6.57 35.01
N ALA A 284 -10.37 -6.61 34.13
CA ALA A 284 -10.19 -7.04 32.74
C ALA A 284 -9.44 -6.01 31.87
N VAL A 285 -9.27 -4.76 32.31
CA VAL A 285 -8.42 -3.79 31.59
C VAL A 285 -6.96 -4.27 31.63
N HIS A 286 -6.28 -4.17 30.49
CA HIS A 286 -4.87 -4.51 30.36
C HIS A 286 -4.02 -3.75 31.41
N PRO A 287 -3.06 -4.39 32.09
CA PRO A 287 -2.30 -3.78 33.19
C PRO A 287 -1.77 -2.37 32.89
N ASP A 288 -1.13 -2.18 31.74
CA ASP A 288 -0.56 -0.89 31.31
C ASP A 288 -1.57 0.25 31.13
N ASP A 289 -2.85 -0.07 30.91
CA ASP A 289 -3.88 0.94 30.60
C ASP A 289 -4.76 1.27 31.82
N ARG A 290 -4.64 0.51 32.93
CA ARG A 290 -5.49 0.66 34.13
C ARG A 290 -5.40 2.05 34.75
N GLU A 291 -4.18 2.51 35.04
CA GLU A 291 -3.95 3.80 35.69
C GLU A 291 -4.46 4.96 34.84
N ARG A 292 -4.15 4.94 33.52
CA ARG A 292 -4.61 5.95 32.56
C ARG A 292 -6.15 5.99 32.50
N ARG A 293 -6.79 4.82 32.43
CA ARG A 293 -8.25 4.69 32.38
C ARG A 293 -8.90 5.24 33.66
N GLU A 294 -8.33 4.95 34.82
CA GLU A 294 -8.86 5.43 36.11
C GLU A 294 -8.75 6.95 36.22
N ALA A 295 -7.62 7.53 35.82
CA ALA A 295 -7.43 8.98 35.78
C ALA A 295 -8.46 9.66 34.86
N GLN A 296 -8.66 9.14 33.64
CA GLN A 296 -9.65 9.67 32.70
C GLN A 296 -11.09 9.56 33.22
N LEU A 297 -11.44 8.45 33.87
CA LEU A 297 -12.78 8.28 34.44
C LEU A 297 -13.00 9.23 35.63
N ALA A 298 -12.00 9.42 36.49
CA ALA A 298 -12.07 10.35 37.60
C ALA A 298 -12.23 11.79 37.12
N GLN A 299 -11.48 12.18 36.08
CA GLN A 299 -11.58 13.50 35.46
C GLN A 299 -12.96 13.74 34.85
N ALA A 300 -13.50 12.79 34.08
CA ALA A 300 -14.82 12.91 33.48
C ALA A 300 -15.93 13.11 34.54
N LEU A 301 -15.81 12.44 35.68
CA LEU A 301 -16.74 12.58 36.80
C LEU A 301 -16.61 13.93 37.54
N ALA A 302 -15.39 14.46 37.67
CA ALA A 302 -15.12 15.71 38.37
C ALA A 302 -15.49 16.94 37.54
N ASP A 303 -15.12 16.93 36.26
CA ASP A 303 -15.26 18.09 35.37
C ASP A 303 -16.61 18.12 34.63
N HIS A 304 -17.46 17.10 34.84
CA HIS A 304 -18.73 16.90 34.13
C HIS A 304 -18.59 16.89 32.59
N VAL A 305 -17.45 16.42 32.10
CA VAL A 305 -17.17 16.28 30.66
C VAL A 305 -17.56 14.89 30.15
N ASP A 306 -17.72 14.78 28.84
CA ASP A 306 -17.93 13.48 28.19
C ASP A 306 -16.69 12.60 28.37
N TYR A 307 -16.90 11.37 28.84
CA TYR A 307 -15.89 10.34 28.91
C TYR A 307 -15.67 9.76 27.51
N ASP A 308 -14.42 9.76 27.02
CA ASP A 308 -14.00 9.09 25.79
C ASP A 308 -12.61 8.47 26.03
N ALA A 309 -12.56 7.14 26.05
CA ALA A 309 -11.34 6.41 26.36
C ALA A 309 -11.19 5.20 25.43
N GLU A 310 -9.99 5.02 24.89
CA GLU A 310 -9.59 3.83 24.16
C GLU A 310 -8.54 3.07 24.98
N TYR A 311 -8.80 1.79 25.23
CA TYR A 311 -7.89 0.94 26.01
C TYR A 311 -8.07 -0.54 25.66
N ARG A 312 -7.07 -1.33 26.05
CA ARG A 312 -7.07 -2.78 25.87
C ARG A 312 -7.82 -3.46 27.01
N MET A 313 -8.61 -4.46 26.65
CA MET A 313 -9.24 -5.42 27.56
C MET A 313 -8.66 -6.81 27.30
N VAL A 314 -8.44 -7.57 28.37
CA VAL A 314 -8.07 -8.99 28.32
C VAL A 314 -9.35 -9.79 28.47
N ARG A 315 -9.74 -10.49 27.41
CA ARG A 315 -10.91 -11.37 27.40
C ARG A 315 -10.66 -12.61 28.27
N PRO A 316 -11.72 -13.33 28.71
CA PRO A 316 -11.57 -14.55 29.51
C PRO A 316 -10.74 -15.66 28.84
N ASP A 317 -10.66 -15.68 27.51
CA ASP A 317 -9.82 -16.60 26.72
C ASP A 317 -8.34 -16.18 26.63
N GLY A 318 -7.98 -15.05 27.27
CA GLY A 318 -6.63 -14.48 27.26
C GLY A 318 -6.34 -13.57 26.06
N GLN A 319 -7.25 -13.43 25.09
CA GLN A 319 -7.05 -12.55 23.96
C GLN A 319 -7.18 -11.08 24.36
N VAL A 320 -6.36 -10.22 23.74
CA VAL A 320 -6.44 -8.77 23.93
C VAL A 320 -7.36 -8.17 22.87
N CYS A 321 -8.41 -7.47 23.28
CA CYS A 321 -9.25 -6.67 22.39
C CYS A 321 -9.15 -5.18 22.72
N TRP A 322 -9.10 -4.34 21.69
CA TRP A 322 -9.17 -2.88 21.86
C TRP A 322 -10.61 -2.42 21.88
N ILE A 323 -10.97 -1.63 22.88
CA ILE A 323 -12.31 -1.04 22.96
C ILE A 323 -12.25 0.47 23.06
N ASN A 324 -13.22 1.14 22.43
CA ASN A 324 -13.53 2.54 22.69
C ASN A 324 -14.77 2.61 23.59
N VAL A 325 -14.65 3.30 24.71
CA VAL A 325 -15.73 3.51 25.68
C VAL A 325 -16.03 4.98 25.78
N ARG A 326 -17.27 5.34 25.45
CA ARG A 326 -17.78 6.70 25.55
C ARG A 326 -18.92 6.78 26.52
N GLY A 327 -19.05 7.87 27.27
CA GLY A 327 -20.19 8.05 28.16
C GLY A 327 -20.34 9.47 28.69
N ARG A 328 -21.50 9.77 29.26
CA ARG A 328 -21.83 11.06 29.87
C ARG A 328 -22.41 10.84 31.26
N ALA A 329 -22.03 11.69 32.21
CA ALA A 329 -22.64 11.74 33.54
C ALA A 329 -24.00 12.46 33.50
N ILE A 330 -24.99 11.86 34.17
CA ILE A 330 -26.30 12.45 34.42
C ILE A 330 -26.35 12.87 35.88
N SER A 331 -26.51 14.17 36.10
CA SER A 331 -26.55 14.77 37.43
C SER A 331 -27.97 15.02 37.92
N ASP A 332 -28.12 15.06 39.25
CA ASP A 332 -29.36 15.52 39.90
C ASP A 332 -29.55 17.05 39.79
N ALA A 333 -30.67 17.55 40.30
CA ALA A 333 -30.99 18.98 40.34
C ALA A 333 -30.00 19.83 41.16
N ARG A 334 -29.10 19.20 41.94
CA ARG A 334 -28.04 19.84 42.73
C ARG A 334 -26.67 19.71 42.06
N GLY A 335 -26.61 19.22 40.82
CA GLY A 335 -25.38 19.05 40.04
C GLY A 335 -24.59 17.79 40.37
N ARG A 336 -25.05 16.91 41.27
CA ARG A 336 -24.30 15.71 41.66
C ARG A 336 -24.52 14.56 40.67
N PRO A 337 -23.45 13.89 40.19
CA PRO A 337 -23.60 12.79 39.24
C PRO A 337 -24.28 11.58 39.90
N THR A 338 -25.42 11.17 39.36
CA THR A 338 -26.23 10.04 39.88
C THR A 338 -26.02 8.76 39.08
N ARG A 339 -25.69 8.89 37.79
CA ARG A 339 -25.36 7.76 36.91
C ARG A 339 -24.54 8.24 35.73
N MET A 340 -23.80 7.34 35.10
CA MET A 340 -23.23 7.54 33.77
C MET A 340 -23.87 6.58 32.79
N ILE A 341 -24.12 7.05 31.57
CA ILE A 341 -24.60 6.20 30.48
C ILE A 341 -23.69 6.38 29.27
N GLY A 342 -23.51 5.31 28.50
CA GLY A 342 -22.57 5.34 27.42
C GLY A 342 -22.63 4.15 26.48
N VAL A 343 -21.68 4.13 25.56
CA VAL A 343 -21.49 3.09 24.56
C VAL A 343 -20.09 2.50 24.64
N VAL A 344 -19.97 1.26 24.18
CA VAL A 344 -18.71 0.53 24.01
C VAL A 344 -18.66 -0.07 22.60
N MET A 345 -17.52 0.09 21.94
CA MET A 345 -17.27 -0.40 20.58
C MET A 345 -15.97 -1.18 20.54
N ASP A 346 -15.96 -2.29 19.80
CA ASP A 346 -14.73 -3.01 19.47
C ASP A 346 -14.00 -2.26 18.35
N VAL A 347 -12.74 -1.88 18.60
CA VAL A 347 -11.88 -1.20 17.64
C VAL A 347 -10.61 -2.01 17.34
N THR A 348 -10.62 -3.31 17.64
CA THR A 348 -9.48 -4.22 17.44
C THR A 348 -9.05 -4.29 15.98
N ASP A 349 -9.99 -4.46 15.05
CA ASP A 349 -9.70 -4.54 13.61
C ASP A 349 -9.00 -3.28 13.09
N ARG A 350 -9.38 -2.10 13.61
CA ARG A 350 -8.74 -0.82 13.27
C ARG A 350 -7.29 -0.81 13.73
N HIS A 351 -7.01 -1.20 14.97
CA HIS A 351 -5.64 -1.29 15.48
C HIS A 351 -4.81 -2.34 14.74
N ALA A 352 -5.40 -3.50 14.43
CA ALA A 352 -4.74 -4.56 13.66
C ALA A 352 -4.38 -4.08 12.24
N ALA A 353 -5.26 -3.34 11.57
CA ALA A 353 -4.99 -2.78 10.25
C ALA A 353 -3.83 -1.76 10.29
N PHE A 354 -3.82 -0.86 11.27
CA PHE A 354 -2.69 0.09 11.44
C PHE A 354 -1.38 -0.63 11.75
N ALA A 355 -1.41 -1.64 12.62
CA ALA A 355 -0.23 -2.44 12.94
C ALA A 355 0.30 -3.21 11.72
N ALA A 356 -0.59 -3.80 10.91
CA ALA A 356 -0.19 -4.53 9.70
C ALA A 356 0.44 -3.60 8.64
N VAL A 357 -0.07 -2.38 8.48
CA VAL A 357 0.55 -1.37 7.61
C VAL A 357 1.93 -0.98 8.13
N ALA A 358 2.06 -0.70 9.43
CA ALA A 358 3.34 -0.36 10.04
C ALA A 358 4.36 -1.51 9.91
N GLU A 359 3.94 -2.75 10.16
CA GLU A 359 4.80 -3.94 10.01
C GLU A 359 5.22 -4.13 8.54
N SER A 360 4.31 -3.92 7.59
CA SER A 360 4.64 -3.98 6.16
C SER A 360 5.64 -2.89 5.76
N GLU A 361 5.50 -1.68 6.30
CA GLU A 361 6.44 -0.58 6.05
C GLU A 361 7.82 -0.88 6.64
N ASP A 362 7.89 -1.36 7.89
CA ASP A 362 9.13 -1.75 8.55
C ASP A 362 9.83 -2.88 7.81
N ARG A 363 9.08 -3.89 7.37
CA ARG A 363 9.60 -5.00 6.57
C ARG A 363 10.16 -4.52 5.23
N PHE A 364 9.46 -3.61 4.56
CA PHE A 364 9.95 -3.00 3.32
C PHE A 364 11.26 -2.23 3.57
N ARG A 365 11.32 -1.39 4.60
CA ARG A 365 12.54 -0.64 4.96
C ARG A 365 13.70 -1.57 5.28
N LEU A 366 13.47 -2.65 6.03
CA LEU A 366 14.51 -3.62 6.37
C LEU A 366 15.08 -4.33 5.14
N ILE A 367 14.23 -4.78 4.22
CA ILE A 367 14.66 -5.42 2.96
C ILE A 367 15.43 -4.41 2.10
N ALA A 368 14.90 -3.19 1.96
CA ALA A 368 15.55 -2.16 1.16
C ALA A 368 16.92 -1.77 1.75
N ASP A 369 17.04 -1.61 3.06
CA ASP A 369 18.26 -1.14 3.73
C ASP A 369 19.36 -2.20 3.85
N SER A 370 18.99 -3.49 3.78
CA SER A 370 19.94 -4.61 3.80
C SER A 370 20.43 -5.01 2.40
N ALA A 371 19.80 -4.54 1.33
CA ALA A 371 20.21 -4.84 -0.02
C ALA A 371 21.58 -4.19 -0.35
N PRO A 372 22.53 -4.91 -0.97
CA PRO A 372 23.81 -4.36 -1.44
C PRO A 372 23.64 -3.59 -2.76
N ALA A 373 22.61 -2.74 -2.83
CA ALA A 373 22.28 -1.92 -3.98
C ALA A 373 21.70 -0.58 -3.52
N LEU A 374 21.85 0.44 -4.36
CA LEU A 374 21.32 1.77 -4.12
C LEU A 374 19.87 1.79 -4.61
N ILE A 375 18.90 1.65 -3.71
CA ILE A 375 17.47 1.59 -4.08
C ILE A 375 16.88 2.99 -3.97
N TRP A 376 16.09 3.37 -4.97
CA TRP A 376 15.48 4.69 -5.05
C TRP A 376 14.09 4.62 -5.69
N MET A 377 13.24 5.60 -5.36
CA MET A 377 11.96 5.83 -6.03
C MET A 377 11.79 7.30 -6.35
N THR A 378 11.06 7.62 -7.41
CA THR A 378 10.66 8.98 -7.78
C THR A 378 9.15 9.15 -7.81
N ASP A 379 8.70 10.40 -7.79
CA ASP A 379 7.35 10.78 -8.18
C ASP A 379 7.18 10.84 -9.70
N ALA A 380 5.97 11.17 -10.15
CA ALA A 380 5.62 11.29 -11.57
C ALA A 380 6.37 12.41 -12.31
N GLN A 381 7.00 13.35 -11.59
CA GLN A 381 7.84 14.41 -12.15
C GLN A 381 9.33 14.03 -12.17
N GLY A 382 9.67 12.81 -11.73
CA GLY A 382 11.05 12.33 -11.67
C GLY A 382 11.86 12.88 -10.48
N ARG A 383 11.20 13.45 -9.46
CA ARG A 383 11.86 13.85 -8.21
C ARG A 383 11.96 12.63 -7.31
N THR A 384 13.12 12.38 -6.73
CA THR A 384 13.27 11.31 -5.73
C THR A 384 12.24 11.49 -4.61
N VAL A 385 11.68 10.40 -4.09
CA VAL A 385 10.76 10.37 -2.93
C VAL A 385 11.19 9.35 -1.87
N PHE A 386 12.10 8.45 -2.22
CA PHE A 386 12.66 7.43 -1.32
C PHE A 386 14.05 7.05 -1.77
N VAL A 387 14.95 6.79 -0.81
CA VAL A 387 16.21 6.09 -1.01
C VAL A 387 16.50 5.20 0.20
N ASN A 388 17.13 4.04 -0.02
CA ASN A 388 17.53 3.17 1.09
C ASN A 388 18.77 3.68 1.84
N ARG A 389 19.08 3.06 2.98
CA ARG A 389 20.26 3.37 3.81
C ARG A 389 21.58 3.26 3.03
N HIS A 390 21.71 2.27 2.14
CA HIS A 390 22.93 2.11 1.35
C HIS A 390 23.20 3.34 0.46
N TYR A 391 22.16 3.90 -0.15
CA TYR A 391 22.25 5.16 -0.90
C TYR A 391 22.76 6.32 -0.03
N GLN A 392 22.21 6.47 1.17
CA GLN A 392 22.58 7.53 2.09
C GLN A 392 24.03 7.40 2.57
N VAL A 393 24.49 6.18 2.84
CA VAL A 393 25.87 5.92 3.26
C VAL A 393 26.85 6.25 2.14
N LEU A 394 26.54 5.88 0.90
CA LEU A 394 27.45 6.10 -0.22
C LEU A 394 27.63 7.59 -0.56
N PHE A 395 26.52 8.34 -0.63
CA PHE A 395 26.55 9.75 -1.04
C PHE A 395 26.59 10.74 0.13
N GLY A 396 26.35 10.27 1.36
CA GLY A 396 26.36 11.08 2.57
C GLY A 396 25.24 12.11 2.66
N ARG A 397 24.10 11.87 2.00
CA ARG A 397 22.94 12.78 1.97
C ARG A 397 21.65 12.00 2.17
N SER A 398 20.71 12.56 2.92
CA SER A 398 19.36 12.01 3.03
C SER A 398 18.55 12.33 1.78
N HIS A 399 17.43 11.62 1.57
CA HIS A 399 16.50 11.96 0.51
C HIS A 399 15.92 13.39 0.69
N GLU A 400 15.66 13.81 1.93
CA GLU A 400 15.11 15.13 2.28
C GLU A 400 16.07 16.28 1.93
N GLU A 401 17.39 16.03 1.98
CA GLU A 401 18.43 16.98 1.59
C GLU A 401 18.62 17.07 0.05
N MET A 402 17.91 16.23 -0.71
CA MET A 402 17.99 16.15 -2.17
C MET A 402 16.66 16.52 -2.86
N PRO A 403 16.15 17.77 -2.78
CA PRO A 403 14.97 18.16 -3.55
C PRO A 403 15.31 18.31 -5.05
N GLY A 404 14.53 17.65 -5.92
CA GLY A 404 14.64 17.73 -7.38
C GLY A 404 15.51 16.63 -8.02
N PRO A 405 15.81 16.70 -9.34
CA PRO A 405 16.65 15.73 -10.07
C PRO A 405 18.15 15.89 -9.72
N ARG A 406 18.48 15.90 -8.43
CA ARG A 406 19.82 16.22 -7.90
C ARG A 406 20.78 15.04 -7.85
N TRP A 407 20.41 13.88 -8.39
CA TRP A 407 21.37 12.81 -8.73
C TRP A 407 22.47 13.33 -9.67
N ALA A 408 22.21 14.40 -10.44
CA ALA A 408 23.19 15.04 -11.31
C ALA A 408 24.46 15.50 -10.57
N GLY A 409 24.37 15.85 -9.28
CA GLY A 409 25.52 16.26 -8.49
C GLY A 409 26.52 15.13 -8.23
N ALA A 410 26.02 13.89 -8.06
CA ALA A 410 26.82 12.70 -7.82
C ALA A 410 27.39 12.12 -9.12
N ILE A 411 26.65 12.24 -10.23
CA ILE A 411 27.14 11.82 -11.54
C ILE A 411 28.27 12.75 -11.99
N ARG A 412 29.33 12.14 -12.53
CA ARG A 412 30.47 12.84 -13.09
C ARG A 412 30.05 13.79 -14.21
N PRO A 413 30.66 14.99 -14.33
CA PRO A 413 30.25 16.01 -15.31
C PRO A 413 30.13 15.50 -16.75
N GLU A 414 31.00 14.57 -17.14
CA GLU A 414 31.07 14.01 -18.50
C GLU A 414 29.86 13.11 -18.82
N ASP A 415 29.29 12.44 -17.81
CA ASP A 415 28.21 11.46 -17.98
C ASP A 415 26.81 12.09 -17.78
N ARG A 416 26.73 13.28 -17.17
CA ARG A 416 25.46 13.99 -16.86
C ARG A 416 24.55 14.19 -18.08
N PRO A 417 25.02 14.69 -19.26
CA PRO A 417 24.13 14.97 -20.37
C PRO A 417 23.47 13.70 -20.93
N SER A 418 24.23 12.60 -20.99
CA SER A 418 23.72 11.31 -21.48
C SER A 418 22.69 10.74 -20.51
N PHE A 419 23.02 10.75 -19.20
CA PHE A 419 22.11 10.26 -18.17
C PHE A 419 20.81 11.06 -18.11
N HIS A 420 20.91 12.40 -18.15
CA HIS A 420 19.74 13.26 -18.10
C HIS A 420 18.80 13.06 -19.27
N ARG A 421 19.34 12.88 -20.48
CA ARG A 421 18.53 12.60 -21.67
C ARG A 421 17.78 11.27 -21.53
N GLU A 422 18.48 10.19 -21.18
CA GLU A 422 17.87 8.86 -21.07
C GLU A 422 16.82 8.81 -19.95
N PHE A 423 17.14 9.38 -18.78
CA PHE A 423 16.21 9.44 -17.65
C PHE A 423 14.96 10.26 -17.98
N THR A 424 15.12 11.45 -18.57
CA THR A 424 14.00 12.31 -18.96
C THR A 424 13.12 11.63 -20.00
N GLU A 425 13.73 10.96 -20.99
CA GLU A 425 12.98 10.21 -21.99
C GLU A 425 12.20 9.04 -21.34
N ALA A 426 12.80 8.33 -20.39
CA ALA A 426 12.14 7.26 -19.66
C ALA A 426 10.94 7.74 -18.83
N VAL A 427 11.04 8.92 -18.20
CA VAL A 427 9.93 9.57 -17.49
C VAL A 427 8.81 9.97 -18.46
N VAL A 428 9.14 10.65 -19.56
CA VAL A 428 8.15 11.11 -20.55
C VAL A 428 7.44 9.95 -21.24
N ARG A 429 8.20 8.90 -21.61
CA ARG A 429 7.66 7.70 -22.29
C ARG A 429 7.14 6.64 -21.32
N GLN A 430 7.25 6.85 -20.01
CA GLN A 430 6.86 5.91 -18.96
C GLN A 430 7.41 4.50 -19.21
N ARG A 431 8.69 4.41 -19.60
CA ARG A 431 9.39 3.14 -19.92
C ARG A 431 10.50 2.85 -18.93
N GLY A 432 10.94 1.60 -18.93
CA GLY A 432 12.17 1.22 -18.23
C GLY A 432 13.42 1.80 -18.92
N PHE A 433 14.49 1.94 -18.15
CA PHE A 433 15.81 2.31 -18.65
C PHE A 433 16.92 1.54 -17.92
N MET A 434 18.05 1.38 -18.59
CA MET A 434 19.30 0.88 -18.03
C MET A 434 20.43 1.72 -18.60
N ILE A 435 21.24 2.31 -17.73
CA ILE A 435 22.36 3.18 -18.12
C ILE A 435 23.54 2.99 -17.17
N PHE A 436 24.74 3.00 -17.73
CA PHE A 436 25.98 3.04 -16.95
C PHE A 436 26.41 4.48 -16.76
N ALA A 437 26.77 4.85 -15.54
CA ALA A 437 27.29 6.17 -15.23
C ALA A 437 28.37 6.11 -14.17
N ARG A 438 29.38 6.97 -14.31
CA ARG A 438 30.37 7.18 -13.27
C ARG A 438 29.83 8.16 -12.24
N VAL A 439 29.94 7.78 -10.98
CA VAL A 439 29.57 8.64 -9.85
C VAL A 439 30.76 8.89 -8.95
N THR A 440 30.68 9.98 -8.20
CA THR A 440 31.61 10.29 -7.13
C THR A 440 30.91 10.07 -5.80
N ASP A 441 31.48 9.21 -4.96
CA ASP A 441 30.97 8.95 -3.61
C ASP A 441 31.30 10.10 -2.64
N ARG A 442 30.90 9.98 -1.37
CA ARG A 442 31.21 10.99 -0.33
C ARG A 442 32.72 11.17 -0.08
N GLN A 443 33.53 10.14 -0.34
CA GLN A 443 34.98 10.16 -0.13
C GLN A 443 35.75 10.69 -1.34
N GLY A 444 35.08 10.97 -2.46
CA GLY A 444 35.70 11.42 -3.70
C GLY A 444 36.12 10.28 -4.63
N GLN A 445 35.84 9.02 -4.30
CA GLN A 445 36.13 7.86 -5.15
C GLN A 445 35.20 7.84 -6.35
N THR A 446 35.74 7.46 -7.52
CA THR A 446 34.93 7.24 -8.72
C THR A 446 34.46 5.79 -8.77
N LEU A 447 33.15 5.59 -8.91
CA LEU A 447 32.49 4.28 -9.02
C LEU A 447 31.73 4.19 -10.34
N TRP A 448 31.69 3.01 -10.93
CA TRP A 448 30.79 2.69 -12.04
C TRP A 448 29.49 2.14 -11.48
N LEU A 449 28.38 2.82 -11.72
CA LEU A 449 27.05 2.32 -11.40
C LEU A 449 26.34 1.86 -12.68
N ARG A 450 25.74 0.67 -12.61
CA ARG A 450 24.66 0.28 -13.51
C ARG A 450 23.35 0.73 -12.88
N CYS A 451 22.73 1.75 -13.47
CA CYS A 451 21.51 2.36 -12.98
C CYS A 451 20.31 1.85 -13.78
N GLU A 452 19.35 1.23 -13.09
CA GLU A 452 18.16 0.65 -13.69
C GLU A 452 16.91 1.20 -13.02
N GLY A 453 15.89 1.52 -13.82
CA GLY A 453 14.62 2.02 -13.33
C GLY A 453 13.45 1.52 -14.15
N THR A 454 12.35 1.20 -13.48
CA THR A 454 11.08 0.75 -14.07
C THR A 454 9.93 1.67 -13.64
N PRO A 455 8.96 1.94 -14.52
CA PRO A 455 7.80 2.78 -14.20
C PRO A 455 6.87 2.07 -13.20
N ARG A 456 6.26 2.84 -12.30
CA ARG A 456 5.28 2.38 -11.31
C ARG A 456 3.94 3.06 -11.58
N PHE A 457 2.86 2.28 -11.47
CA PHE A 457 1.50 2.74 -11.67
C PHE A 457 0.65 2.38 -10.45
N ASP A 458 -0.43 3.15 -10.21
CA ASP A 458 -1.46 2.75 -9.25
C ASP A 458 -2.45 1.74 -9.86
N SER A 459 -3.50 1.39 -9.11
CA SER A 459 -4.54 0.46 -9.55
C SER A 459 -5.35 0.94 -10.75
N ASP A 460 -5.39 2.25 -10.99
CA ASP A 460 -6.13 2.89 -12.08
C ASP A 460 -5.25 3.12 -13.32
N GLY A 461 -3.98 2.71 -13.27
CA GLY A 461 -3.01 2.87 -14.35
C GLY A 461 -2.39 4.27 -14.42
N VAL A 462 -2.54 5.09 -13.38
CA VAL A 462 -1.91 6.41 -13.31
C VAL A 462 -0.43 6.25 -12.97
N PHE A 463 0.42 6.93 -13.74
CA PHE A 463 1.87 6.91 -13.55
C PHE A 463 2.27 7.62 -12.25
N LEU A 464 2.95 6.88 -11.36
CA LEU A 464 3.39 7.35 -10.04
C LEU A 464 4.87 7.75 -10.00
N GLY A 465 5.63 7.51 -11.07
CA GLY A 465 7.08 7.69 -11.12
C GLY A 465 7.83 6.39 -11.39
N HIS A 466 9.15 6.38 -11.17
CA HIS A 466 10.01 5.21 -11.36
C HIS A 466 10.47 4.64 -10.02
N THR A 467 10.68 3.33 -9.98
CA THR A 467 11.44 2.65 -8.92
C THR A 467 12.64 2.00 -9.56
N GLY A 468 13.78 2.01 -8.87
CA GLY A 468 15.02 1.54 -9.46
C GLY A 468 16.05 1.12 -8.44
N CYS A 469 17.09 0.48 -8.95
CA CYS A 469 18.27 0.17 -8.17
C CYS A 469 19.54 0.49 -8.98
N ASN A 470 20.59 0.90 -8.29
CA ASN A 470 21.90 1.07 -8.90
C ASN A 470 22.87 0.11 -8.22
N VAL A 471 23.60 -0.65 -9.02
CA VAL A 471 24.58 -1.63 -8.55
C VAL A 471 25.97 -1.15 -8.92
N ASP A 472 26.91 -1.26 -7.98
CA ASP A 472 28.31 -1.01 -8.24
C ASP A 472 28.88 -2.13 -9.13
N VAL A 473 29.36 -1.73 -10.30
CA VAL A 473 29.98 -2.60 -11.30
C VAL A 473 31.44 -2.21 -11.56
N THR A 474 32.06 -1.44 -10.66
CA THR A 474 33.44 -0.96 -10.79
C THR A 474 34.43 -2.11 -10.97
N GLU A 475 34.35 -3.14 -10.13
CA GLU A 475 35.22 -4.32 -10.22
C GLU A 475 35.06 -5.04 -11.57
N ALA A 476 33.82 -5.23 -12.01
CA ALA A 476 33.52 -5.87 -13.30
C ALA A 476 34.07 -5.06 -14.48
N MET A 477 33.88 -3.74 -14.47
CA MET A 477 34.39 -2.83 -15.51
C MET A 477 35.92 -2.80 -15.53
N SER A 478 36.57 -2.75 -14.36
CA SER A 478 38.03 -2.81 -14.25
C SER A 478 38.61 -4.14 -14.72
N ALA A 479 37.98 -5.27 -14.37
CA ALA A 479 38.40 -6.59 -14.84
C ALA A 479 38.26 -6.72 -16.37
N GLN A 480 37.18 -6.20 -16.94
CA GLN A 480 36.98 -6.20 -18.39
C GLN A 480 38.04 -5.38 -19.13
N GLU A 481 38.40 -4.19 -18.62
CA GLU A 481 39.45 -3.36 -19.22
C GLU A 481 40.82 -4.04 -19.12
N GLN A 482 41.14 -4.63 -17.96
CA GLN A 482 42.37 -5.38 -17.78
C GLN A 482 42.48 -6.57 -18.73
N GLN A 483 41.40 -7.32 -18.93
CA GLN A 483 41.37 -8.43 -19.89
C GLN A 483 41.64 -7.93 -21.31
N ARG A 484 41.06 -6.80 -21.70
CA ARG A 484 41.26 -6.21 -23.03
C ARG A 484 42.72 -5.81 -23.25
N LEU A 485 43.36 -5.22 -22.25
CA LEU A 485 44.79 -4.88 -22.29
C LEU A 485 45.67 -6.12 -22.45
N LEU A 486 45.38 -7.20 -21.71
CA LEU A 486 46.11 -8.47 -21.82
C LEU A 486 45.96 -9.11 -23.20
N ILE A 487 44.75 -9.08 -23.78
CA ILE A 487 44.49 -9.57 -25.13
C ILE A 487 45.29 -8.76 -26.16
N ASN A 488 45.32 -7.43 -26.03
CA ASN A 488 46.08 -6.57 -26.93
C ASN A 488 47.58 -6.85 -26.86
N GLU A 489 48.13 -7.02 -25.66
CA GLU A 489 49.53 -7.36 -25.43
C GLU A 489 49.86 -8.76 -26.01
N LEU A 490 49.00 -9.75 -25.78
CA LEU A 490 49.14 -11.09 -26.36
C LEU A 490 49.15 -11.04 -27.90
N ASN A 491 48.19 -10.32 -28.50
CA ASN A 491 48.14 -10.14 -29.95
C ASN A 491 49.44 -9.51 -30.49
N HIS A 492 49.99 -8.53 -29.78
CA HIS A 492 51.26 -7.91 -30.14
C HIS A 492 52.42 -8.92 -30.09
N ARG A 493 52.43 -9.81 -29.10
CA ARG A 493 53.45 -10.86 -28.94
C ARG A 493 53.35 -11.97 -29.99
N VAL A 494 52.14 -12.39 -30.33
CA VAL A 494 51.90 -13.38 -31.40
C VAL A 494 52.41 -12.83 -32.73
N LYS A 495 52.10 -11.56 -33.05
CA LYS A 495 52.62 -10.89 -34.26
C LYS A 495 54.16 -10.89 -34.32
N ASN A 496 54.83 -10.55 -33.21
CA ASN A 496 56.29 -10.53 -33.15
C ASN A 496 56.90 -11.93 -33.40
N THR A 497 56.34 -12.97 -32.78
CA THR A 497 56.84 -14.36 -32.94
C THR A 497 56.64 -14.87 -34.37
N LEU A 498 55.47 -14.58 -34.97
CA LEU A 498 55.21 -14.94 -36.37
C LEU A 498 56.17 -14.26 -37.33
N ALA A 499 56.53 -12.99 -37.09
CA ALA A 499 57.53 -12.29 -37.88
C ALA A 499 58.92 -12.96 -37.80
N THR A 500 59.33 -13.42 -36.60
CA THR A 500 60.57 -14.20 -36.43
C THR A 500 60.52 -15.52 -37.20
N VAL A 501 59.42 -16.27 -37.12
CA VAL A 501 59.24 -17.53 -37.87
C VAL A 501 59.31 -17.29 -39.38
N GLN A 502 58.64 -16.23 -39.88
CA GLN A 502 58.71 -15.84 -41.29
C GLN A 502 60.14 -15.50 -41.73
N SER A 503 60.91 -14.80 -40.90
CA SER A 503 62.32 -14.51 -41.16
C SER A 503 63.15 -15.79 -41.25
N ILE A 504 62.96 -16.74 -40.33
CA ILE A 504 63.64 -18.05 -40.34
C ILE A 504 63.30 -18.83 -41.61
N ALA A 505 62.02 -18.88 -42.00
CA ALA A 505 61.58 -19.57 -43.21
C ALA A 505 62.23 -18.95 -44.46
N ALA A 506 62.16 -17.62 -44.61
CA ALA A 506 62.73 -16.90 -45.75
C ALA A 506 64.26 -17.04 -45.84
N GLN A 507 64.96 -17.08 -44.70
CA GLN A 507 66.41 -17.30 -44.67
C GLN A 507 66.78 -18.75 -45.02
N THR A 508 65.99 -19.72 -44.58
CA THR A 508 66.23 -21.15 -44.84
C THR A 508 65.94 -21.48 -46.31
N ALA A 509 64.82 -20.99 -46.86
CA ALA A 509 64.41 -21.24 -48.24
C ALA A 509 65.42 -20.74 -49.27
N ARG A 510 66.03 -19.57 -49.06
CA ARG A 510 67.03 -18.98 -49.97
C ARG A 510 68.31 -19.80 -50.13
N ARG A 511 68.55 -20.80 -49.28
CA ARG A 511 69.86 -21.45 -49.15
C ARG A 511 69.79 -22.96 -48.97
N ALA A 512 68.60 -23.53 -48.98
CA ALA A 512 68.44 -24.97 -48.97
C ALA A 512 68.84 -25.53 -50.35
N ASP A 513 69.61 -26.61 -50.34
CA ASP A 513 70.06 -27.25 -51.58
C ASP A 513 68.95 -28.11 -52.22
N SER A 514 67.91 -28.45 -51.44
CA SER A 514 66.72 -29.21 -51.85
C SER A 514 65.52 -28.93 -50.92
N PRO A 515 64.29 -29.30 -51.30
CA PRO A 515 63.13 -29.25 -50.42
C PRO A 515 63.29 -30.07 -49.13
N GLU A 516 63.93 -31.24 -49.20
CA GLU A 516 64.22 -32.07 -48.02
C GLU A 516 65.21 -31.37 -47.08
N ASP A 517 66.28 -30.79 -47.63
CA ASP A 517 67.25 -30.00 -46.86
C ASP A 517 66.61 -28.74 -46.25
N PHE A 518 65.64 -28.12 -46.93
CA PHE A 518 64.85 -27.02 -46.37
C PHE A 518 64.04 -27.49 -45.16
N ARG A 519 63.28 -28.58 -45.31
CA ARG A 519 62.42 -29.13 -44.25
C ARG A 519 63.23 -29.42 -43.00
N ASP A 520 64.30 -30.20 -43.15
CA ASP A 520 65.09 -30.68 -42.02
C ASP A 520 65.79 -29.51 -41.29
N LYS A 521 66.32 -28.53 -42.03
CA LYS A 521 66.93 -27.32 -41.44
C LYS A 521 65.91 -26.37 -40.82
N PHE A 522 64.73 -26.24 -41.41
CA PHE A 522 63.69 -25.36 -40.90
C PHE A 522 63.08 -25.92 -39.61
N GLU A 523 62.79 -27.22 -39.57
CA GLU A 523 62.27 -27.91 -38.39
C GLU A 523 63.23 -27.81 -37.21
N ALA A 524 64.53 -28.10 -37.42
CA ALA A 524 65.55 -27.98 -36.38
C ALA A 524 65.57 -26.57 -35.75
N ARG A 525 65.45 -25.52 -36.58
CA ARG A 525 65.42 -24.13 -36.07
C ARG A 525 64.12 -23.74 -35.39
N LEU A 526 62.98 -24.31 -35.80
CA LEU A 526 61.73 -24.12 -35.06
C LEU A 526 61.80 -24.75 -33.68
N VAL A 527 62.44 -25.91 -33.56
CA VAL A 527 62.69 -26.57 -32.27
C VAL A 527 63.58 -25.71 -31.38
N ALA A 528 64.69 -25.17 -31.91
CA ALA A 528 65.57 -24.26 -31.16
C ALA A 528 64.87 -22.97 -30.70
N LEU A 529 64.04 -22.38 -31.59
CA LEU A 529 63.23 -21.22 -31.25
C LEU A 529 62.21 -21.55 -30.15
N SER A 530 61.51 -22.68 -30.26
CA SER A 530 60.52 -23.15 -29.27
C SER A 530 61.17 -23.37 -27.90
N GLN A 531 62.36 -23.98 -27.90
CA GLN A 531 63.18 -24.21 -26.72
C GLN A 531 63.58 -22.91 -26.02
N THR A 532 64.05 -21.92 -26.78
CA THR A 532 64.35 -20.59 -26.23
C THR A 532 63.10 -19.87 -25.73
N HIS A 533 61.96 -20.05 -26.42
CA HIS A 533 60.67 -19.49 -26.00
C HIS A 533 60.19 -20.07 -24.67
N ASN A 534 60.41 -21.36 -24.42
CA ASN A 534 60.11 -22.00 -23.14
C ASN A 534 60.94 -21.41 -21.99
N LEU A 535 62.23 -21.12 -22.21
CA LEU A 535 63.08 -20.45 -21.22
C LEU A 535 62.57 -19.06 -20.89
N LEU A 536 62.24 -18.28 -21.91
CA LEU A 536 61.69 -16.93 -21.75
C LEU A 536 60.35 -16.95 -21.03
N ASN A 537 59.50 -17.94 -21.30
CA ASN A 537 58.22 -18.06 -20.63
C ASN A 537 58.38 -18.41 -19.14
N ARG A 538 59.31 -19.32 -18.80
CA ARG A 538 59.63 -19.68 -17.41
C ARG A 538 60.20 -18.50 -16.61
N SER A 539 60.99 -17.63 -17.25
CA SER A 539 61.56 -16.45 -16.58
C SER A 539 60.64 -15.22 -16.59
N GLY A 540 59.37 -15.38 -16.98
CA GLY A 540 58.41 -14.29 -17.06
C GLY A 540 58.83 -13.19 -18.05
N TRP A 541 59.59 -13.57 -19.09
CA TRP A 541 60.08 -12.69 -20.16
C TRP A 541 61.01 -11.56 -19.72
N LYS A 542 61.59 -11.64 -18.52
CA LYS A 542 62.44 -10.57 -17.99
C LYS A 542 63.90 -10.73 -18.43
N ARG A 543 64.54 -11.86 -18.09
CA ARG A 543 65.95 -12.15 -18.44
C ARG A 543 66.17 -13.66 -18.48
N VAL A 544 67.13 -14.12 -19.28
CA VAL A 544 67.59 -15.52 -19.32
C VAL A 544 69.10 -15.52 -19.14
N SER A 545 69.61 -16.38 -18.26
CA SER A 545 71.06 -16.50 -18.08
C SER A 545 71.70 -17.11 -19.32
N LEU A 546 72.82 -16.55 -19.78
CA LEU A 546 73.62 -17.10 -20.89
C LEU A 546 74.04 -18.55 -20.62
N GLY A 547 74.35 -18.89 -19.37
CA GLY A 547 74.70 -20.24 -18.96
C GLY A 547 73.52 -21.22 -19.09
N GLU A 548 72.31 -20.79 -18.77
CA GLU A 548 71.09 -21.61 -18.94
C GLU A 548 70.77 -21.84 -20.42
N LEU A 549 70.94 -20.80 -21.24
CA LEU A 549 70.77 -20.89 -22.69
C LEU A 549 71.75 -21.90 -23.32
N LEU A 550 73.04 -21.79 -23.00
CA LEU A 550 74.06 -22.73 -23.46
C LEU A 550 73.85 -24.15 -22.92
N GLY A 551 73.50 -24.26 -21.64
CA GLY A 551 73.20 -25.54 -21.01
C GLY A 551 72.04 -26.27 -21.68
N GLN A 552 71.00 -25.53 -22.10
CA GLN A 552 69.88 -26.13 -22.82
C GLN A 552 70.25 -26.57 -24.25
N GLU A 553 71.00 -25.78 -25.00
CA GLU A 553 71.42 -26.13 -26.36
C GLU A 553 72.44 -27.30 -26.39
N LEU A 554 73.25 -27.44 -25.34
CA LEU A 554 74.26 -28.49 -25.21
C LEU A 554 73.77 -29.72 -24.44
N ALA A 555 72.62 -29.66 -23.78
CA ALA A 555 72.03 -30.77 -23.02
C ALA A 555 71.92 -32.11 -23.78
N PRO A 556 71.69 -32.15 -25.11
CA PRO A 556 71.59 -33.42 -25.84
C PRO A 556 72.90 -34.23 -25.96
N TYR A 557 74.06 -33.63 -25.66
CA TYR A 557 75.36 -34.27 -25.85
C TYR A 557 75.97 -34.76 -24.53
N ALA A 558 76.94 -35.68 -24.60
CA ALA A 558 77.52 -36.30 -23.42
C ALA A 558 78.19 -35.25 -22.49
N PRO A 559 77.89 -35.24 -21.18
CA PRO A 559 78.43 -34.26 -20.24
C PRO A 559 79.96 -34.25 -20.19
N GLU A 560 80.60 -35.39 -20.45
CA GLU A 560 82.07 -35.51 -20.45
C GLU A 560 82.72 -34.78 -21.62
N GLN A 561 81.96 -34.54 -22.70
CA GLN A 561 82.40 -33.85 -23.91
C GLN A 561 82.17 -32.34 -23.84
N ILE A 562 81.53 -31.82 -22.80
CA ILE A 562 81.14 -30.41 -22.71
C ILE A 562 81.78 -29.73 -21.50
N ARG A 563 82.41 -28.58 -21.73
CA ARG A 563 82.88 -27.69 -20.67
C ARG A 563 82.34 -26.29 -20.88
N VAL A 564 81.60 -25.78 -19.91
CA VAL A 564 80.99 -24.44 -19.95
C VAL A 564 81.48 -23.65 -18.74
N ASP A 565 82.11 -22.50 -18.96
CA ASP A 565 82.68 -21.67 -17.89
C ASP A 565 82.54 -20.16 -18.15
N GLY A 566 82.03 -19.41 -17.18
CA GLY A 566 81.93 -17.96 -17.30
C GLY A 566 81.06 -17.31 -16.22
N PRO A 567 81.08 -15.96 -16.11
CA PRO A 567 80.28 -15.24 -15.13
C PRO A 567 78.78 -15.28 -15.47
N VAL A 568 77.91 -15.04 -14.48
CA VAL A 568 76.46 -14.94 -14.73
C VAL A 568 76.18 -13.69 -15.59
N VAL A 569 75.60 -13.91 -16.77
CA VAL A 569 75.22 -12.83 -17.70
C VAL A 569 73.76 -12.99 -18.06
N ASP A 570 72.96 -12.00 -17.67
CA ASP A 570 71.54 -11.92 -18.03
C ASP A 570 71.37 -11.37 -19.45
N LEU A 571 70.68 -12.12 -20.29
CA LEU A 571 70.30 -11.72 -21.63
C LEU A 571 68.86 -11.21 -21.65
N SER A 572 68.61 -10.12 -22.38
CA SER A 572 67.24 -9.71 -22.70
C SER A 572 66.61 -10.69 -23.69
N PRO A 573 65.27 -10.74 -23.81
CA PRO A 573 64.58 -11.68 -24.72
C PRO A 573 65.10 -11.66 -26.16
N ARG A 574 65.43 -10.48 -26.67
CA ARG A 574 66.01 -10.32 -28.00
C ARG A 574 67.37 -11.00 -28.12
N PHE A 575 68.26 -10.79 -27.15
CA PHE A 575 69.59 -11.41 -27.12
C PHE A 575 69.50 -12.93 -26.93
N ALA A 576 68.58 -13.40 -26.08
CA ALA A 576 68.38 -14.83 -25.83
C ALA A 576 67.95 -15.58 -27.10
N VAL A 577 66.99 -15.05 -27.88
CA VAL A 577 66.55 -15.67 -29.15
C VAL A 577 67.68 -15.70 -30.18
N ALA A 578 68.38 -14.59 -30.38
CA ALA A 578 69.45 -14.51 -31.37
C ALA A 578 70.65 -15.39 -31.01
N LEU A 579 71.08 -15.38 -29.74
CA LEU A 579 72.18 -16.23 -29.26
C LEU A 579 71.80 -17.70 -29.20
N GLY A 580 70.54 -18.04 -28.86
CA GLY A 580 70.04 -19.42 -28.87
C GLY A 580 70.20 -20.05 -30.25
N LEU A 581 69.78 -19.34 -31.31
CA LEU A 581 69.98 -19.79 -32.68
C LEU A 581 71.47 -19.92 -33.07
N VAL A 582 72.33 -19.01 -32.60
CA VAL A 582 73.78 -19.07 -32.86
C VAL A 582 74.41 -20.29 -32.19
N PHE A 583 74.09 -20.55 -30.93
CA PHE A 583 74.61 -21.70 -30.20
C PHE A 583 74.06 -23.01 -30.73
N HIS A 584 72.78 -23.04 -31.13
CA HIS A 584 72.18 -24.18 -31.80
C HIS A 584 72.94 -24.57 -33.07
N GLU A 585 73.27 -23.58 -33.92
CA GLU A 585 74.02 -23.82 -35.15
C GLU A 585 75.47 -24.25 -34.87
N LEU A 586 76.13 -23.68 -33.86
CA LEU A 586 77.47 -24.11 -33.44
C LEU A 586 77.46 -25.55 -32.92
N ALA A 587 76.53 -25.89 -32.03
CA ALA A 587 76.36 -27.23 -31.48
C ALA A 587 76.08 -28.27 -32.58
N THR A 588 75.17 -27.94 -33.50
CA THR A 588 74.83 -28.81 -34.64
C THR A 588 76.04 -29.02 -35.56
N ASN A 589 76.84 -27.98 -35.82
CA ASN A 589 78.05 -28.12 -36.63
C ASN A 589 79.11 -28.96 -35.92
N ALA A 590 79.28 -28.79 -34.61
CA ALA A 590 80.17 -29.62 -33.80
C ALA A 590 79.76 -31.10 -33.86
N ALA A 591 78.46 -31.40 -33.83
CA ALA A 591 77.93 -32.76 -33.90
C ALA A 591 78.04 -33.40 -35.28
N LYS A 592 77.86 -32.63 -36.37
CA LYS A 592 77.89 -33.16 -37.74
C LYS A 592 79.30 -33.23 -38.34
N TYR A 593 80.14 -32.26 -38.04
CA TYR A 593 81.41 -32.06 -38.74
C TYR A 593 82.60 -31.83 -37.82
N GLY A 594 82.37 -31.56 -36.53
CA GLY A 594 83.38 -31.11 -35.58
C GLY A 594 83.59 -32.07 -34.41
N ALA A 595 83.94 -31.54 -33.25
CA ALA A 595 84.37 -32.35 -32.10
C ALA A 595 83.30 -33.36 -31.62
N LEU A 596 82.04 -32.97 -31.55
CA LEU A 596 80.97 -33.83 -31.00
C LEU A 596 80.60 -35.01 -31.92
N SER A 597 81.15 -35.08 -33.14
CA SER A 597 81.01 -36.25 -34.01
C SER A 597 81.89 -37.44 -33.60
N ALA A 598 82.91 -37.22 -32.77
CA ALA A 598 83.85 -38.24 -32.30
C ALA A 598 83.73 -38.47 -30.79
N ALA A 599 83.87 -39.71 -30.34
CA ALA A 599 83.75 -40.06 -28.91
C ALA A 599 84.81 -39.40 -28.00
N THR A 600 85.96 -39.02 -28.56
CA THR A 600 87.05 -38.32 -27.85
C THR A 600 86.96 -36.79 -27.94
N GLY A 601 85.99 -36.28 -28.71
CA GLY A 601 85.90 -34.85 -28.95
C GLY A 601 85.29 -34.10 -27.78
N MET A 602 85.70 -32.85 -27.61
CA MET A 602 85.27 -31.96 -26.55
C MET A 602 84.97 -30.56 -27.10
N VAL A 603 83.88 -29.97 -26.61
CA VAL A 603 83.50 -28.58 -26.83
C VAL A 603 83.66 -27.82 -25.52
N GLN A 604 84.50 -26.79 -25.54
CA GLN A 604 84.68 -25.85 -24.45
C GLN A 604 84.09 -24.49 -24.85
N VAL A 605 83.12 -24.02 -24.07
CA VAL A 605 82.55 -22.69 -24.20
C VAL A 605 82.93 -21.87 -22.98
N SER A 606 83.59 -20.73 -23.19
CA SER A 606 83.88 -19.78 -22.13
C SER A 606 83.51 -18.37 -22.51
N TRP A 607 83.11 -17.54 -21.56
CA TRP A 607 82.80 -16.14 -21.86
C TRP A 607 83.29 -15.18 -20.78
N ARG A 608 83.45 -13.91 -21.19
CA ARG A 608 83.77 -12.80 -20.30
C ARG A 608 82.95 -11.58 -20.70
N LEU A 609 82.58 -10.80 -19.69
CA LEU A 609 81.93 -9.51 -19.88
C LEU A 609 82.99 -8.42 -19.73
N LEU A 610 83.21 -7.65 -20.79
CA LEU A 610 84.12 -6.51 -20.80
C LEU A 610 83.29 -5.23 -20.72
N LEU A 611 83.67 -4.33 -19.81
CA LEU A 611 83.13 -2.96 -19.78
C LEU A 611 84.15 -2.05 -20.46
N GLN A 612 83.78 -1.48 -21.60
CA GLN A 612 84.61 -0.51 -22.29
C GLN A 612 84.57 0.86 -21.60
N PRO A 613 85.59 1.72 -21.80
CA PRO A 613 85.66 3.05 -21.18
C PRO A 613 84.48 3.98 -21.55
N ASP A 614 83.80 3.72 -22.66
CA ASP A 614 82.61 4.43 -23.14
C ASP A 614 81.30 3.93 -22.49
N GLY A 615 81.38 2.98 -21.55
CA GLY A 615 80.23 2.33 -20.92
C GLY A 615 79.64 1.18 -21.73
N GLU A 616 80.25 0.77 -22.84
CA GLU A 616 79.79 -0.37 -23.64
C GLU A 616 80.07 -1.71 -22.95
N ARG A 617 79.01 -2.49 -22.71
CA ARG A 617 79.13 -3.87 -22.23
C ARG A 617 79.29 -4.81 -23.40
N ARG A 618 80.48 -5.37 -23.59
CA ARG A 618 80.77 -6.37 -24.60
C ARG A 618 80.88 -7.76 -24.02
N LEU A 619 80.03 -8.67 -24.51
CA LEU A 619 80.10 -10.09 -24.22
C LEU A 619 81.02 -10.76 -25.25
N ILE A 620 82.14 -11.29 -24.76
CA ILE A 620 83.05 -12.08 -25.58
C ILE A 620 82.84 -13.55 -25.24
N VAL A 621 82.35 -14.33 -26.20
CA VAL A 621 82.16 -15.78 -26.08
C VAL A 621 83.23 -16.48 -26.91
N HIS A 622 83.92 -17.45 -26.32
CA HIS A 622 84.90 -18.33 -26.95
C HIS A 622 84.34 -19.75 -26.98
N TRP A 623 84.17 -20.27 -28.19
CA TRP A 623 83.76 -21.63 -28.47
C TRP A 623 84.94 -22.37 -29.09
N ARG A 624 85.42 -23.41 -28.41
CA ARG A 624 86.59 -24.17 -28.83
C ARG A 624 86.27 -25.65 -28.91
N GLU A 625 86.56 -26.25 -30.05
CA GLU A 625 86.38 -27.68 -30.33
C GLU A 625 87.75 -28.34 -30.41
N GLN A 626 87.90 -29.52 -29.80
CA GLN A 626 89.14 -30.30 -29.81
C GLN A 626 88.85 -31.80 -29.84
N GLY A 627 89.82 -32.62 -30.27
CA GLY A 627 89.71 -34.08 -30.21
C GLY A 627 88.71 -34.70 -31.20
N GLY A 628 88.25 -33.89 -32.17
CA GLY A 628 87.40 -34.29 -33.29
C GLY A 628 88.18 -34.71 -34.54
N PRO A 629 87.48 -35.00 -35.65
CA PRO A 629 88.12 -35.26 -36.94
C PRO A 629 88.90 -34.03 -37.45
N PRO A 630 89.94 -34.20 -38.30
CA PRO A 630 90.73 -33.09 -38.80
C PRO A 630 89.88 -32.05 -39.54
N VAL A 631 89.87 -30.82 -39.03
CA VAL A 631 89.05 -29.76 -39.59
C VAL A 631 89.83 -29.04 -40.70
N ARG A 632 89.17 -28.79 -41.84
CA ARG A 632 89.69 -27.95 -42.93
C ARG A 632 88.80 -26.74 -43.11
N ALA A 633 89.40 -25.61 -43.46
CA ALA A 633 88.63 -24.42 -43.82
C ALA A 633 87.65 -24.76 -44.96
N PRO A 634 86.34 -24.46 -44.80
CA PRO A 634 85.34 -24.87 -45.77
C PRO A 634 85.52 -24.12 -47.11
N ILE A 635 85.52 -24.85 -48.23
CA ILE A 635 85.72 -24.32 -49.60
C ILE A 635 84.58 -23.35 -49.99
N ARG A 636 83.38 -23.58 -49.45
CA ARG A 636 82.25 -22.66 -49.53
C ARG A 636 81.87 -22.24 -48.11
N ARG A 637 81.65 -20.95 -47.87
CA ARG A 637 81.10 -20.47 -46.58
C ARG A 637 79.73 -21.11 -46.36
N GLY A 638 79.64 -22.09 -45.47
CA GLY A 638 78.41 -22.81 -45.16
C GLY A 638 77.34 -21.91 -44.53
N PHE A 639 76.11 -22.42 -44.50
CA PHE A 639 74.95 -21.72 -43.94
C PHE A 639 75.18 -21.22 -42.51
N GLY A 640 75.67 -22.08 -41.60
CA GLY A 640 75.90 -21.76 -40.18
C GLY A 640 76.84 -20.58 -39.97
N SER A 641 77.99 -20.55 -40.68
CA SER A 641 78.94 -19.44 -40.60
C SER A 641 78.35 -18.07 -41.00
N ARG A 642 77.42 -18.06 -41.97
CA ARG A 642 76.75 -16.83 -42.41
C ARG A 642 75.56 -16.45 -41.52
N LEU A 643 74.84 -17.41 -40.94
CA LEU A 643 73.80 -17.10 -39.94
C LEU A 643 74.44 -16.44 -38.72
N ILE A 644 75.51 -17.04 -38.21
CA ILE A 644 76.27 -16.49 -37.07
C ILE A 644 76.75 -15.08 -37.39
N GLU A 645 77.31 -14.84 -38.57
CA GLU A 645 77.73 -13.50 -38.99
C GLU A 645 76.56 -12.52 -39.15
N THR A 646 75.42 -12.95 -39.69
CA THR A 646 74.24 -12.09 -39.95
C THR A 646 73.50 -11.75 -38.64
N SER A 647 73.29 -12.73 -37.77
CA SER A 647 72.69 -12.52 -36.44
C SER A 647 73.58 -11.62 -35.58
N LEU A 648 74.91 -11.80 -35.65
CA LEU A 648 75.85 -10.95 -34.92
C LEU A 648 75.86 -9.51 -35.45
N LYS A 649 76.04 -9.31 -36.76
CA LYS A 649 76.12 -7.96 -37.34
C LYS A 649 74.79 -7.21 -37.35
N GLY A 650 73.67 -7.92 -37.58
CA GLY A 650 72.35 -7.32 -37.72
C GLY A 650 71.61 -7.13 -36.40
N GLU A 651 71.49 -8.18 -35.59
CA GLU A 651 70.64 -8.17 -34.39
C GLU A 651 71.41 -7.87 -33.10
N LEU A 652 72.70 -8.18 -33.05
CA LEU A 652 73.51 -8.16 -31.82
C LEU A 652 74.65 -7.11 -31.81
N GLY A 653 74.79 -6.33 -32.89
CA GLY A 653 75.81 -5.26 -33.00
C GLY A 653 77.25 -5.75 -32.86
N GLY A 654 77.52 -6.98 -33.30
CA GLY A 654 78.73 -7.74 -33.00
C GLY A 654 79.43 -8.34 -34.22
N ALA A 655 80.47 -9.13 -33.97
CA ALA A 655 81.24 -9.83 -34.99
C ALA A 655 81.64 -11.23 -34.53
N SER A 656 81.83 -12.15 -35.48
CA SER A 656 82.46 -13.46 -35.22
C SER A 656 83.80 -13.57 -35.93
N ARG A 657 84.72 -14.30 -35.30
CA ARG A 657 85.97 -14.76 -35.90
C ARG A 657 86.05 -16.27 -35.73
N MET A 658 86.21 -17.00 -36.82
CA MET A 658 86.33 -18.45 -36.84
C MET A 658 87.70 -18.83 -37.40
N VAL A 659 88.43 -19.66 -36.67
CA VAL A 659 89.74 -20.21 -37.06
C VAL A 659 89.60 -21.73 -37.12
N PHE A 660 89.76 -22.29 -38.31
CA PHE A 660 89.69 -23.73 -38.55
C PHE A 660 91.11 -24.30 -38.49
N ALA A 661 91.50 -24.82 -37.33
CA ALA A 661 92.79 -25.46 -37.14
C ALA A 661 92.66 -27.00 -37.33
N PRO A 662 93.73 -27.73 -37.69
CA PRO A 662 93.65 -29.17 -37.91
C PRO A 662 93.15 -29.97 -36.71
N ASP A 663 93.33 -29.46 -35.50
CA ASP A 663 92.93 -30.03 -34.22
C ASP A 663 91.50 -29.66 -33.77
N GLY A 664 90.85 -28.71 -34.46
CA GLY A 664 89.46 -28.33 -34.21
C GLY A 664 89.11 -26.88 -34.59
N LEU A 665 87.88 -26.47 -34.27
CA LEU A 665 87.37 -25.11 -34.48
C LEU A 665 87.64 -24.21 -33.27
N ASP A 666 88.19 -23.03 -33.50
CA ASP A 666 88.24 -21.94 -32.52
C ASP A 666 87.37 -20.78 -33.03
N CYS A 667 86.25 -20.52 -32.36
CA CYS A 667 85.29 -19.49 -32.70
C CYS A 667 85.15 -18.47 -31.57
N ARG A 668 85.42 -17.21 -31.88
CA ARG A 668 85.21 -16.06 -30.98
C ARG A 668 84.02 -15.24 -31.46
N LEU A 669 83.02 -15.06 -30.60
CA LEU A 669 81.88 -14.18 -30.79
C LEU A 669 82.10 -12.92 -29.93
N ASP A 670 81.90 -11.75 -30.53
CA ASP A 670 81.89 -10.46 -29.86
C ASP A 670 80.50 -9.85 -30.04
N VAL A 671 79.81 -9.58 -28.92
CA VAL A 671 78.43 -9.10 -28.88
C VAL A 671 78.34 -7.84 -28.04
N SER A 672 77.72 -6.79 -28.57
CA SER A 672 77.38 -5.60 -27.79
C SER A 672 76.07 -5.83 -27.04
N LEU A 673 76.11 -5.85 -25.71
CA LEU A 673 74.93 -5.96 -24.84
C LEU A 673 74.29 -4.58 -24.55
N ASN A 674 74.75 -3.54 -25.24
CA ASN A 674 74.08 -2.24 -25.22
C ASN A 674 72.89 -2.25 -26.18
N ALA A 675 71.79 -1.62 -25.79
CA ALA A 675 70.65 -1.47 -26.67
C ALA A 675 71.06 -0.65 -27.91
N PRO A 676 70.77 -1.11 -29.15
CA PRO A 676 70.81 -0.20 -30.29
C PRO A 676 69.75 0.87 -30.08
N THR A 677 70.17 2.11 -29.89
CA THR A 677 69.32 3.30 -29.84
C THR A 677 68.77 3.58 -31.25
N ALA A 678 67.76 2.83 -31.66
CA ALA A 678 67.00 3.12 -32.88
C ALA A 678 65.55 2.68 -32.69
N LEU A 679 64.84 3.38 -31.78
CA LEU A 679 63.37 3.58 -31.73
C LEU A 679 62.98 4.38 -30.46
N ALA A 680 63.80 5.34 -30.03
CA ALA A 680 63.42 6.30 -28.97
C ALA A 680 62.63 7.51 -29.52
N GLY A 681 61.94 7.34 -30.64
CA GLY A 681 61.38 8.43 -31.43
C GLY A 681 59.93 8.26 -31.87
N ILE A 682 59.06 7.53 -31.13
CA ILE A 682 57.60 7.62 -31.27
C ILE A 682 56.91 7.40 -29.91
N ALA A 683 57.34 8.15 -28.89
CA ALA A 683 56.65 8.20 -27.59
C ALA A 683 56.59 9.65 -27.08
N SER A 684 56.03 10.54 -27.90
CA SER A 684 55.64 11.90 -27.49
C SER A 684 54.59 12.49 -28.45
N ALA A 685 53.51 11.74 -28.71
CA ALA A 685 52.30 12.29 -29.33
C ALA A 685 51.10 11.39 -29.00
N ALA A 686 50.63 11.45 -27.75
CA ALA A 686 49.25 11.18 -27.32
C ALA A 686 49.18 11.33 -25.79
N VAL A 687 49.10 12.59 -25.34
CA VAL A 687 48.33 12.98 -24.15
C VAL A 687 47.06 13.62 -24.67
#